data_AF-B3E7Y6-F1
#
_entry.id   AF-B3E7Y6-F1
#
_cell.length_a   1.000
_cell.length_b   1.000
_cell.length_c   1.000
_cell.angle_alpha   90.00
_cell.angle_beta   90.00
_cell.angle_gamma   90.00
#
_symmetry.space_group_name_H-M   'P 1'
#
loop_
_entity.id
_entity.type
_entity.pdbx_description
1 polymer ?
#
loop_
_entity_poly.entity_id
_entity_poly.type
_entity_poly.pdbx_seq_one_letter_code
_entity_poly.pdbx_strand_id
1 'polypeptide(L)'
;MILWREIDEHLRRKGIATEPLQSMCRFIEAFDPPIELYRSVNSLQAILPHLVELLSEYEYQNLDFNHKQWEDICKEIITSEQLRGYVESTRKAGKMPLRGRYETNQIYVALWSRPDEETCQEMYLKLLAHYLFIRAVLLQRIEEQLEDNLQPENYGSCLDDALLAIRNLSNDDRRVKLLDLPDLDRPFAEILDGLDANDSDFRHIRVLYKYFIGIRRPPRRAVDAEEISQSEVRKKERLKQPADIIDSAYNGEQGQEGSITDVQLVQLPLHNDKDAFDMEYLGCDPHEARSGVEIVIPKIQKALRKQPRSPRQKSQDKRKRKAGLALANQRLVSRWEALSLHEASSYLTALSDIITAKESSVYFPGRAVPQELAALGTVLFWFGQRVSNVERIQVMKYDEIKDTDGPGVVRKRDGTFFWLTRPATPTRKKLPSERQCKQAFPTTPTLFLQSGIGVERVIYKYCQERKFEHGDLLFRKKLDYYRPLFDAFLTKINQRHATRLTANRVSDHMFSAIEHHPGADVTVAMFLVGREEFLGRNPSFYTSLPTSRLEQIYCDVCHSVRDRHFKERPRQNQTRVEELFEAHEIKDHRTHVGSPFRPTPQTITQLVTYLKEIHASAQWADKSVLKLMRLHNSMTRYTAFIVAFATGFRAVRDPFLSAAEIDWKSGFAVLSDKDNEDCYNARLIWIPPVCLRQLKFFEEHQHNALARFNLLIPTLQNRGERLSNLVTGRYMFLSKRDLDTHECVALTYSPKILETNLQKKYALPFNASRHYLRSILLERGCPVEVSIGIEI
;
A
#
# COMPACT_ATOMS: atom_id res chain seq x y z
N MET A 1 -31.22 -44.86 -3.48
CA MET A 1 -30.75 -46.26 -3.48
C MET A 1 -31.77 -47.24 -4.10
N ILE A 2 -32.90 -46.79 -4.63
CA ILE A 2 -34.04 -47.67 -5.02
C ILE A 2 -34.14 -47.84 -6.55
N LEU A 3 -33.78 -46.85 -7.38
CA LEU A 3 -34.09 -46.87 -8.83
C LEU A 3 -33.16 -47.72 -9.70
N TRP A 4 -31.83 -47.61 -9.54
CA TRP A 4 -30.89 -48.43 -10.32
C TRP A 4 -30.99 -49.92 -9.98
N ARG A 5 -31.45 -50.25 -8.76
CA ARG A 5 -31.74 -51.63 -8.36
C ARG A 5 -32.96 -52.20 -9.08
N GLU A 6 -33.97 -51.38 -9.34
CA GLU A 6 -35.15 -51.80 -10.12
C GLU A 6 -34.79 -52.05 -11.60
N ILE A 7 -33.89 -51.23 -12.18
CA ILE A 7 -33.34 -51.47 -13.52
C ILE A 7 -32.48 -52.74 -13.53
N ASP A 8 -31.63 -52.95 -12.52
CA ASP A 8 -30.82 -54.16 -12.37
C ASP A 8 -31.69 -55.43 -12.28
N GLU A 9 -32.75 -55.39 -11.46
CA GLU A 9 -33.71 -56.49 -11.33
C GLU A 9 -34.47 -56.76 -12.63
N HIS A 10 -34.85 -55.71 -13.38
CA HIS A 10 -35.49 -55.85 -14.68
C HIS A 10 -34.57 -56.53 -15.70
N LEU A 11 -33.31 -56.09 -15.79
CA LEU A 11 -32.31 -56.68 -16.69
C LEU A 11 -32.02 -58.15 -16.33
N ARG A 12 -31.94 -58.49 -15.03
CA ARG A 12 -31.81 -59.89 -14.58
C ARG A 12 -32.98 -60.76 -15.01
N ARG A 13 -34.22 -60.25 -14.90
CA ARG A 13 -35.44 -60.98 -15.34
C ARG A 13 -35.47 -61.21 -16.85
N LYS A 14 -34.79 -60.36 -17.64
CA LYS A 14 -34.63 -60.49 -19.10
C LYS A 14 -33.44 -61.33 -19.52
N GLY A 15 -32.64 -61.84 -18.57
CA GLY A 15 -31.45 -62.65 -18.86
C GLY A 15 -30.24 -61.83 -19.34
N ILE A 16 -30.27 -60.50 -19.16
CA ILE A 16 -29.15 -59.62 -19.51
C ILE A 16 -28.18 -59.58 -18.32
N ALA A 17 -26.88 -59.76 -18.61
CA ALA A 17 -25.84 -59.66 -17.60
C ALA A 17 -25.83 -58.26 -16.97
N THR A 18 -25.80 -58.19 -15.64
CA THR A 18 -25.90 -56.92 -14.88
C THR A 18 -24.56 -56.39 -14.39
N GLU A 19 -23.51 -57.22 -14.39
CA GLU A 19 -22.14 -56.79 -14.13
C GLU A 19 -21.69 -55.62 -15.04
N PRO A 20 -22.02 -55.62 -16.36
CA PRO A 20 -21.69 -54.51 -17.26
C PRO A 20 -22.48 -53.23 -16.96
N LEU A 21 -23.64 -53.29 -16.29
CA LEU A 21 -24.44 -52.12 -15.93
C LEU A 21 -23.67 -51.20 -14.97
N GLN A 22 -22.98 -51.77 -13.98
CA GLN A 22 -22.19 -50.98 -13.04
C GLN A 22 -21.01 -50.30 -13.73
N SER A 23 -20.35 -51.02 -14.65
CA SER A 23 -19.25 -50.46 -15.47
C SER A 23 -19.75 -49.32 -16.36
N MET A 24 -20.90 -49.50 -17.02
CA MET A 24 -21.55 -48.47 -17.84
C MET A 24 -21.88 -47.23 -17.01
N CYS A 25 -22.51 -47.40 -15.84
CA CYS A 25 -22.88 -46.30 -14.96
C CYS A 25 -21.66 -45.53 -14.44
N ARG A 26 -20.54 -46.20 -14.14
CA ARG A 26 -19.29 -45.55 -13.77
C ARG A 26 -18.70 -44.77 -14.95
N PHE A 27 -18.72 -45.36 -16.14
CA PHE A 27 -18.17 -44.77 -17.35
C PHE A 27 -18.84 -43.44 -17.70
N ILE A 28 -20.17 -43.39 -17.63
CA ILE A 28 -20.93 -42.16 -17.93
C ILE A 28 -21.17 -41.24 -16.73
N GLU A 29 -20.56 -41.54 -15.57
CA GLU A 29 -20.77 -40.80 -14.32
C GLU A 29 -22.27 -40.69 -13.97
N ALA A 30 -23.03 -41.78 -14.10
CA ALA A 30 -24.45 -41.80 -13.78
C ALA A 30 -24.70 -41.60 -12.27
N PHE A 31 -25.81 -40.95 -11.92
CA PHE A 31 -26.23 -40.72 -10.53
C PHE A 31 -27.56 -41.42 -10.18
N ASP A 32 -27.82 -41.61 -8.88
CA ASP A 32 -29.03 -42.25 -8.34
C ASP A 32 -29.89 -41.23 -7.57
N PRO A 33 -31.20 -41.09 -7.86
CA PRO A 33 -31.93 -41.68 -8.97
C PRO A 33 -31.57 -41.03 -10.32
N PRO A 34 -31.55 -41.79 -11.43
CA PRO A 34 -31.34 -41.23 -12.75
C PRO A 34 -32.49 -40.30 -13.13
N ILE A 35 -32.16 -39.18 -13.77
CA ILE A 35 -33.12 -38.18 -14.27
C ILE A 35 -32.88 -38.04 -15.77
N GLU A 36 -33.95 -38.06 -16.56
CA GLU A 36 -33.86 -37.97 -18.04
C GLU A 36 -33.00 -39.09 -18.66
N LEU A 37 -33.12 -40.29 -18.09
CA LEU A 37 -32.28 -41.44 -18.45
C LEU A 37 -32.35 -41.78 -19.95
N TYR A 38 -33.52 -41.63 -20.56
CA TYR A 38 -33.73 -41.90 -21.99
C TYR A 38 -32.69 -41.21 -22.87
N ARG A 39 -32.58 -39.88 -22.70
CA ARG A 39 -31.81 -39.02 -23.61
C ARG A 39 -30.31 -39.29 -23.46
N SER A 40 -29.84 -39.52 -22.23
CA SER A 40 -28.45 -39.86 -21.96
C SER A 40 -28.09 -41.26 -22.48
N VAL A 41 -28.95 -42.26 -22.27
CA VAL A 41 -28.72 -43.65 -22.73
C VAL A 41 -28.83 -43.76 -24.25
N ASN A 42 -29.77 -43.05 -24.87
CA ASN A 42 -29.87 -42.98 -26.32
C ASN A 42 -28.63 -42.31 -26.95
N SER A 43 -28.08 -41.29 -26.31
CA SER A 43 -26.83 -40.66 -26.75
C SER A 43 -25.63 -41.59 -26.58
N LEU A 44 -25.56 -42.32 -25.46
CA LEU A 44 -24.53 -43.32 -25.25
C LEU A 44 -24.60 -44.41 -26.33
N GLN A 45 -25.79 -44.95 -26.60
CA GLN A 45 -26.00 -45.97 -27.63
C GLN A 45 -25.48 -45.52 -29.00
N ALA A 46 -25.73 -44.26 -29.38
CA ALA A 46 -25.26 -43.67 -30.63
C ALA A 46 -23.74 -43.45 -30.67
N ILE A 47 -23.09 -43.30 -29.51
CA ILE A 47 -21.63 -43.10 -29.40
C ILE A 47 -20.86 -44.43 -29.45
N LEU A 48 -21.45 -45.54 -29.00
CA LEU A 48 -20.76 -46.84 -28.89
C LEU A 48 -20.08 -47.29 -30.19
N PRO A 49 -20.69 -47.18 -31.39
CA PRO A 49 -20.03 -47.58 -32.64
C PRO A 49 -18.75 -46.78 -32.92
N HIS A 50 -18.77 -45.46 -32.68
CA HIS A 50 -17.61 -44.59 -32.85
C HIS A 50 -16.48 -44.91 -31.87
N LEU A 51 -16.82 -45.29 -30.62
CA LEU A 51 -15.81 -45.71 -29.65
C LEU A 51 -15.12 -47.02 -30.07
N VAL A 52 -15.87 -47.96 -30.66
CA VAL A 52 -15.32 -49.24 -31.16
C VAL A 52 -14.38 -48.99 -32.36
N GLU A 53 -14.74 -48.07 -33.24
CA GLU A 53 -13.92 -47.67 -34.38
C GLU A 53 -12.58 -47.06 -33.92
N LEU A 54 -12.63 -46.10 -32.98
CA LEU A 54 -11.42 -45.49 -32.40
C LEU A 54 -10.52 -46.50 -31.66
N LEU A 55 -11.11 -47.47 -30.95
CA LEU A 55 -10.34 -48.54 -30.32
C LEU A 55 -9.57 -49.38 -31.34
N SER A 56 -10.20 -49.66 -32.49
CA SER A 56 -9.58 -50.45 -33.55
C SER A 56 -8.47 -49.69 -34.28
N GLU A 57 -8.65 -48.38 -34.50
CA GLU A 57 -7.70 -47.53 -35.21
C GLU A 57 -6.40 -47.29 -34.43
N TYR A 58 -6.48 -47.11 -33.11
CA TYR A 58 -5.34 -46.75 -32.26
C TYR A 58 -4.76 -47.93 -31.45
N GLU A 59 -5.15 -49.18 -31.78
CA GLU A 59 -4.63 -50.43 -31.20
C GLU A 59 -4.68 -50.53 -29.66
N TYR A 60 -5.60 -49.82 -28.99
CA TYR A 60 -5.77 -49.87 -27.52
C TYR A 60 -6.59 -51.09 -27.08
N GLN A 61 -6.09 -52.31 -27.35
CA GLN A 61 -6.80 -53.57 -27.10
C GLN A 61 -7.08 -53.86 -25.61
N ASN A 62 -6.42 -53.16 -24.70
CA ASN A 62 -6.58 -53.33 -23.24
C ASN A 62 -7.75 -52.52 -22.66
N LEU A 63 -8.35 -51.58 -23.41
CA LEU A 63 -9.55 -50.87 -22.99
C LEU A 63 -10.79 -51.73 -23.29
N ASP A 64 -11.21 -52.53 -22.31
CA ASP A 64 -12.39 -53.38 -22.43
C ASP A 64 -13.68 -52.57 -22.25
N PHE A 65 -14.12 -51.89 -23.31
CA PHE A 65 -15.50 -51.46 -23.39
C PHE A 65 -16.35 -52.69 -23.69
N ASN A 66 -17.20 -53.05 -22.73
CA ASN A 66 -18.23 -54.09 -22.84
C ASN A 66 -19.33 -53.70 -23.86
N HIS A 67 -18.94 -53.26 -25.06
CA HIS A 67 -19.75 -52.51 -26.02
C HIS A 67 -21.03 -53.24 -26.40
N LYS A 68 -20.96 -54.55 -26.70
CA LYS A 68 -22.16 -55.35 -27.01
C LYS A 68 -23.13 -55.39 -25.83
N GLN A 69 -22.61 -55.60 -24.63
CA GLN A 69 -23.43 -55.69 -23.42
C GLN A 69 -24.00 -54.32 -23.03
N TRP A 70 -23.24 -53.24 -23.20
CA TRP A 70 -23.73 -51.87 -23.00
C TRP A 70 -24.78 -51.50 -24.04
N GLU A 71 -24.61 -51.91 -25.30
CA GLU A 71 -25.59 -51.72 -26.36
C GLU A 71 -26.90 -52.46 -26.07
N ASP A 72 -26.82 -53.73 -25.62
CA ASP A 72 -27.98 -54.53 -25.21
C ASP A 72 -28.71 -53.90 -24.02
N ILE A 73 -27.96 -53.41 -23.02
CA ILE A 73 -28.51 -52.67 -21.87
C ILE A 73 -29.20 -51.38 -22.34
N CYS A 74 -28.57 -50.60 -23.23
CA CYS A 74 -29.17 -49.38 -23.76
C CYS A 74 -30.46 -49.67 -24.52
N LYS A 75 -30.46 -50.69 -25.39
CA LYS A 75 -31.64 -51.14 -26.14
C LYS A 75 -32.79 -51.52 -25.22
N GLU A 76 -32.55 -52.34 -24.20
CA GLU A 76 -33.60 -52.75 -23.26
C GLU A 76 -34.15 -51.57 -22.44
N ILE A 77 -33.29 -50.64 -21.99
CA ILE A 77 -33.72 -49.43 -21.27
C ILE A 77 -34.60 -48.53 -22.15
N ILE A 78 -34.27 -48.40 -23.43
CA ILE A 78 -34.98 -47.54 -24.40
C ILE A 78 -36.33 -48.15 -24.82
N THR A 79 -36.42 -49.48 -24.93
CA THR A 79 -37.58 -50.19 -25.51
C THR A 79 -38.56 -50.73 -24.47
N SER A 80 -38.16 -50.84 -23.20
CA SER A 80 -39.01 -51.40 -22.14
C SER A 80 -40.13 -50.46 -21.69
N GLU A 81 -41.38 -50.84 -21.94
CA GLU A 81 -42.56 -50.11 -21.44
C GLU A 81 -42.60 -50.05 -19.90
N GLN A 82 -42.06 -51.07 -19.20
CA GLN A 82 -41.99 -51.11 -17.74
C GLN A 82 -41.03 -50.05 -17.18
N LEU A 83 -40.00 -49.68 -17.93
CA LEU A 83 -39.02 -48.66 -17.52
C LEU A 83 -39.41 -47.25 -17.98
N ARG A 84 -40.47 -47.10 -18.78
CA ARG A 84 -40.90 -45.83 -19.39
C ARG A 84 -41.13 -44.70 -18.39
N GLY A 85 -41.69 -45.01 -17.22
CA GLY A 85 -41.92 -44.03 -16.15
C GLY A 85 -40.66 -43.47 -15.48
N TYR A 86 -39.51 -44.15 -15.64
CA TYR A 86 -38.19 -43.71 -15.17
C TYR A 86 -37.36 -43.03 -16.26
N VAL A 87 -37.73 -43.29 -17.50
CA VAL A 87 -37.09 -42.87 -18.74
C VAL A 87 -37.57 -41.46 -19.14
N GLU A 88 -38.83 -41.13 -18.87
CA GLU A 88 -39.44 -39.81 -19.11
C GLU A 88 -39.76 -39.09 -17.78
N SER A 89 -39.11 -37.95 -17.50
CA SER A 89 -39.38 -37.15 -16.30
C SER A 89 -40.60 -36.25 -16.47
N THR A 90 -41.46 -36.16 -15.45
CA THR A 90 -42.56 -35.18 -15.39
C THR A 90 -42.00 -33.76 -15.26
N ARG A 91 -42.07 -32.98 -16.34
CA ARG A 91 -41.72 -31.55 -16.37
C ARG A 91 -42.40 -30.79 -15.22
N LYS A 92 -41.66 -30.42 -14.18
CA LYS A 92 -42.08 -29.31 -13.29
C LYS A 92 -41.76 -28.01 -14.01
N ALA A 93 -42.81 -27.25 -14.34
CA ALA A 93 -42.74 -26.02 -15.13
C ALA A 93 -41.58 -25.10 -14.70
N GLY A 94 -40.66 -24.82 -15.64
CA GLY A 94 -39.70 -23.72 -15.57
C GLY A 94 -38.28 -24.02 -15.05
N LYS A 95 -37.86 -25.29 -14.82
CA LYS A 95 -36.46 -25.61 -14.45
C LYS A 95 -35.86 -26.69 -15.37
N MET A 96 -34.64 -26.45 -15.87
CA MET A 96 -33.87 -27.45 -16.63
C MET A 96 -33.61 -28.71 -15.77
N PRO A 97 -33.85 -29.93 -16.27
CA PRO A 97 -33.83 -31.18 -15.48
C PRO A 97 -32.52 -31.47 -14.74
N LEU A 98 -31.37 -31.11 -15.33
CA LEU A 98 -30.04 -31.41 -14.79
C LEU A 98 -29.31 -30.18 -14.22
N ARG A 99 -30.06 -29.13 -13.86
CA ARG A 99 -29.47 -27.89 -13.33
C ARG A 99 -28.67 -28.15 -12.04
N GLY A 100 -27.39 -27.78 -12.05
CA GLY A 100 -26.48 -27.93 -10.91
C GLY A 100 -25.86 -29.32 -10.77
N ARG A 101 -26.07 -30.24 -11.73
CA ARG A 101 -25.47 -31.59 -11.71
C ARG A 101 -24.15 -31.70 -12.47
N TYR A 102 -23.78 -30.66 -13.24
CA TYR A 102 -22.56 -30.69 -14.04
C TYR A 102 -21.31 -30.88 -13.16
N GLU A 103 -21.24 -30.23 -12.00
CA GLU A 103 -20.07 -30.31 -11.11
C GLU A 103 -19.76 -31.73 -10.60
N THR A 104 -20.75 -32.62 -10.54
CA THR A 104 -20.61 -33.98 -9.99
C THR A 104 -20.74 -35.10 -11.03
N ASN A 105 -21.37 -34.84 -12.17
CA ASN A 105 -21.75 -35.85 -13.17
C ASN A 105 -21.62 -35.26 -14.59
N GLN A 106 -20.42 -34.82 -14.95
CA GLN A 106 -20.19 -34.02 -16.15
C GLN A 106 -20.56 -34.79 -17.42
N ILE A 107 -20.15 -36.06 -17.51
CA ILE A 107 -20.38 -36.89 -18.71
C ILE A 107 -21.88 -37.14 -18.90
N TYR A 108 -22.60 -37.49 -17.83
CA TYR A 108 -24.03 -37.72 -17.87
C TYR A 108 -24.80 -36.48 -18.36
N VAL A 109 -24.37 -35.28 -17.91
CA VAL A 109 -24.98 -34.01 -18.33
C VAL A 109 -24.62 -33.68 -19.79
N ALA A 110 -23.40 -33.97 -20.24
CA ALA A 110 -22.98 -33.75 -21.63
C ALA A 110 -23.74 -34.68 -22.59
N LEU A 111 -23.98 -35.94 -22.22
CA LEU A 111 -24.81 -36.89 -22.98
C LEU A 111 -26.26 -36.40 -23.10
N TRP A 112 -26.81 -35.80 -22.04
CA TRP A 112 -28.15 -35.25 -22.08
C TRP A 112 -28.26 -33.97 -22.93
N SER A 113 -27.25 -33.09 -22.87
CA SER A 113 -27.34 -31.71 -23.39
C SER A 113 -27.36 -31.58 -24.93
N ARG A 114 -27.14 -32.67 -25.69
CA ARG A 114 -26.95 -32.69 -27.15
C ARG A 114 -27.95 -31.81 -27.94
N PRO A 115 -27.55 -31.23 -29.10
CA PRO A 115 -28.46 -30.54 -30.02
C PRO A 115 -29.60 -31.44 -30.52
N ASP A 116 -30.75 -30.83 -30.86
CA ASP A 116 -31.90 -31.53 -31.45
C ASP A 116 -31.84 -31.62 -33.00
N GLU A 117 -30.98 -30.81 -33.65
CA GLU A 117 -30.77 -30.82 -35.10
C GLU A 117 -29.86 -31.97 -35.52
N GLU A 118 -30.33 -32.84 -36.44
CA GLU A 118 -29.71 -34.13 -36.77
C GLU A 118 -28.22 -34.02 -37.19
N THR A 119 -27.89 -33.04 -38.03
CA THR A 119 -26.51 -32.80 -38.51
C THR A 119 -25.57 -32.33 -37.39
N CYS A 120 -26.01 -31.39 -36.57
CA CYS A 120 -25.25 -30.91 -35.41
C CYS A 120 -25.16 -31.99 -34.32
N GLN A 121 -26.22 -32.79 -34.16
CA GLN A 121 -26.28 -33.88 -33.20
C GLN A 121 -25.24 -34.95 -33.53
N GLU A 122 -25.11 -35.35 -34.79
CA GLU A 122 -24.11 -36.33 -35.21
C GLU A 122 -22.69 -35.84 -34.90
N MET A 123 -22.34 -34.62 -35.30
CA MET A 123 -21.02 -34.02 -35.04
C MET A 123 -20.73 -33.89 -33.55
N TYR A 124 -21.72 -33.50 -32.75
CA TYR A 124 -21.59 -33.42 -31.30
C TYR A 124 -21.32 -34.79 -30.66
N LEU A 125 -22.02 -35.84 -31.11
CA LEU A 125 -21.86 -37.19 -30.56
C LEU A 125 -20.49 -37.79 -30.96
N LYS A 126 -20.02 -37.58 -32.20
CA LYS A 126 -18.66 -37.96 -32.62
C LYS A 126 -17.59 -37.25 -31.77
N LEU A 127 -17.73 -35.95 -31.55
CA LEU A 127 -16.81 -35.17 -30.72
C LEU A 127 -16.81 -35.63 -29.25
N LEU A 128 -17.98 -35.99 -28.72
CA LEU A 128 -18.10 -36.56 -27.38
C LEU A 128 -17.48 -37.98 -27.30
N ALA A 129 -17.59 -38.78 -28.37
CA ALA A 129 -16.90 -40.06 -28.50
C ALA A 129 -15.37 -39.89 -28.43
N HIS A 130 -14.82 -38.91 -29.15
CA HIS A 130 -13.40 -38.58 -29.10
C HIS A 130 -12.95 -38.22 -27.69
N TYR A 131 -13.72 -37.39 -26.98
CA TYR A 131 -13.44 -37.04 -25.59
C TYR A 131 -13.43 -38.27 -24.68
N LEU A 132 -14.45 -39.12 -24.76
CA LEU A 132 -14.58 -40.31 -23.93
C LEU A 132 -13.45 -41.31 -24.18
N PHE A 133 -13.08 -41.51 -25.44
CA PHE A 133 -11.93 -42.33 -25.82
C PHE A 133 -10.61 -41.79 -25.26
N ILE A 134 -10.30 -40.51 -25.49
CA ILE A 134 -9.06 -39.89 -24.99
C ILE A 134 -9.02 -39.93 -23.45
N ARG A 135 -10.15 -39.65 -22.78
CA ARG A 135 -10.24 -39.73 -21.32
C ARG A 135 -9.91 -41.13 -20.83
N ALA A 136 -10.45 -42.17 -21.46
CA ALA A 136 -10.15 -43.55 -21.07
C ALA A 136 -8.66 -43.88 -21.24
N VAL A 137 -8.06 -43.50 -22.37
CA VAL A 137 -6.62 -43.71 -22.62
C VAL A 137 -5.75 -42.96 -21.60
N LEU A 138 -6.05 -41.69 -21.31
CA LEU A 138 -5.26 -40.91 -20.36
C LEU A 138 -5.39 -41.41 -18.92
N LEU A 139 -6.57 -41.90 -18.52
CA LEU A 139 -6.76 -42.53 -17.21
C LEU A 139 -6.01 -43.86 -17.11
N GLN A 140 -6.02 -44.68 -18.16
CA GLN A 140 -5.23 -45.91 -18.20
C GLN A 140 -3.73 -45.62 -18.09
N ARG A 141 -3.21 -44.61 -18.79
CA ARG A 141 -1.80 -44.18 -18.65
C ARG A 141 -1.46 -43.78 -17.22
N ILE A 142 -2.39 -43.14 -16.49
CA ILE A 142 -2.21 -42.80 -15.08
C ILE A 142 -2.15 -44.07 -14.22
N GLU A 143 -3.03 -45.04 -14.48
CA GLU A 143 -3.05 -46.32 -13.75
C GLU A 143 -1.75 -47.11 -13.98
N GLU A 144 -1.28 -47.23 -15.23
CA GLU A 144 0.01 -47.85 -15.57
C GLU A 144 1.19 -47.15 -14.88
N GLN A 145 1.20 -45.80 -14.85
CA GLN A 145 2.22 -45.04 -14.13
C GLN A 145 2.21 -45.32 -12.63
N LEU A 146 1.03 -45.49 -12.02
CA LEU A 146 0.89 -45.82 -10.61
C LEU A 146 1.40 -47.24 -10.31
N GLU A 147 1.14 -48.20 -11.20
CA GLU A 147 1.65 -49.57 -11.10
C GLU A 147 3.19 -49.60 -11.22
N ASP A 148 3.76 -48.78 -12.10
CA ASP A 148 5.21 -48.63 -12.30
C ASP A 148 5.91 -47.75 -11.22
N ASN A 149 5.21 -47.33 -10.17
CA ASN A 149 5.70 -46.39 -9.14
C ASN A 149 6.22 -45.04 -9.69
N LEU A 150 5.73 -44.61 -10.85
CA LEU A 150 6.00 -43.30 -11.42
C LEU A 150 5.05 -42.24 -10.85
N GLN A 151 5.46 -40.98 -10.92
CA GLN A 151 4.59 -39.86 -10.54
C GLN A 151 3.48 -39.70 -11.59
N PRO A 152 2.18 -39.86 -11.22
CA PRO A 152 1.10 -39.83 -12.19
C PRO A 152 0.90 -38.42 -12.77
N GLU A 153 0.64 -38.37 -14.06
CA GLU A 153 0.33 -37.13 -14.77
C GLU A 153 -1.07 -36.61 -14.41
N ASN A 154 -1.25 -35.28 -14.31
CA ASN A 154 -2.52 -34.71 -13.85
C ASN A 154 -3.36 -34.10 -14.98
N TYR A 155 -4.11 -34.95 -15.69
CA TYR A 155 -4.97 -34.51 -16.80
C TYR A 155 -6.33 -33.92 -16.36
N GLY A 156 -6.67 -33.94 -15.06
CA GLY A 156 -8.02 -33.61 -14.56
C GLY A 156 -8.58 -32.28 -15.06
N SER A 157 -7.85 -31.17 -14.84
CA SER A 157 -8.30 -29.84 -15.30
C SER A 157 -8.50 -29.75 -16.81
N CYS A 158 -7.67 -30.45 -17.60
CA CYS A 158 -7.79 -30.43 -19.05
C CYS A 158 -9.01 -31.20 -19.54
N LEU A 159 -9.33 -32.32 -18.89
CA LEU A 159 -10.52 -33.12 -19.18
C LEU A 159 -11.79 -32.34 -18.83
N ASP A 160 -11.82 -31.70 -17.65
CA ASP A 160 -12.95 -30.86 -17.21
C ASP A 160 -13.20 -29.69 -18.17
N ASP A 161 -12.14 -28.96 -18.55
CA ASP A 161 -12.22 -27.82 -19.46
C ASP A 161 -12.66 -28.23 -20.87
N ALA A 162 -12.17 -29.37 -21.38
CA ALA A 162 -12.53 -29.89 -22.69
C ALA A 162 -13.98 -30.36 -22.74
N LEU A 163 -14.45 -31.09 -21.72
CA LEU A 163 -15.84 -31.53 -21.64
C LEU A 163 -16.80 -30.35 -21.51
N LEU A 164 -16.40 -29.30 -20.78
CA LEU A 164 -17.20 -28.08 -20.66
C LEU A 164 -17.29 -27.35 -22.00
N ALA A 165 -16.18 -27.28 -22.74
CA ALA A 165 -16.19 -26.72 -24.09
C ALA A 165 -17.13 -27.50 -25.02
N ILE A 166 -17.02 -28.84 -25.05
CA ILE A 166 -17.91 -29.70 -25.85
C ILE A 166 -19.36 -29.48 -25.45
N ARG A 167 -19.69 -29.57 -24.16
CA ARG A 167 -21.05 -29.37 -23.65
C ARG A 167 -21.61 -27.98 -23.97
N ASN A 168 -20.77 -26.95 -24.05
CA ASN A 168 -21.23 -25.61 -24.44
C ASN A 168 -21.59 -25.49 -25.92
N LEU A 169 -21.05 -26.35 -26.79
CA LEU A 169 -21.44 -26.46 -28.20
C LEU A 169 -22.85 -27.04 -28.37
N SER A 170 -23.43 -27.60 -27.32
CA SER A 170 -24.82 -28.07 -27.35
C SER A 170 -25.84 -26.95 -27.17
N ASN A 171 -25.41 -25.75 -26.75
CA ASN A 171 -26.29 -24.59 -26.56
C ASN A 171 -26.67 -23.93 -27.89
N ASP A 172 -27.87 -23.35 -27.96
CA ASP A 172 -28.44 -22.77 -29.19
C ASP A 172 -27.56 -21.72 -29.86
N ASP A 173 -26.85 -20.89 -29.10
CA ASP A 173 -25.99 -19.82 -29.64
C ASP A 173 -24.66 -20.33 -30.22
N ARG A 174 -24.23 -21.55 -29.88
CA ARG A 174 -22.91 -22.09 -30.26
C ARG A 174 -22.98 -23.36 -31.09
N ARG A 175 -24.14 -24.00 -31.23
CA ARG A 175 -24.28 -25.25 -32.00
C ARG A 175 -23.88 -25.11 -33.47
N VAL A 176 -24.03 -23.92 -34.06
CA VAL A 176 -23.61 -23.65 -35.45
C VAL A 176 -22.10 -23.90 -35.64
N LYS A 177 -21.29 -23.72 -34.58
CA LYS A 177 -19.85 -24.01 -34.62
C LYS A 177 -19.55 -25.49 -34.84
N LEU A 178 -20.46 -26.42 -34.55
CA LEU A 178 -20.25 -27.84 -34.84
C LEU A 178 -20.08 -28.10 -36.34
N LEU A 179 -20.61 -27.22 -37.19
CA LEU A 179 -20.48 -27.29 -38.65
C LEU A 179 -19.12 -26.76 -39.14
N ASP A 180 -18.39 -26.01 -38.30
CA ASP A 180 -17.03 -25.52 -38.60
C ASP A 180 -15.97 -26.59 -38.30
N LEU A 181 -16.35 -27.73 -37.69
CA LEU A 181 -15.41 -28.80 -37.36
C LEU A 181 -14.94 -29.51 -38.63
N PRO A 182 -13.64 -29.86 -38.72
CA PRO A 182 -13.16 -30.73 -39.77
C PRO A 182 -13.76 -32.13 -39.64
N ASP A 183 -13.61 -32.92 -40.69
CA ASP A 183 -14.01 -34.33 -40.74
C ASP A 183 -13.44 -35.09 -39.54
N LEU A 184 -14.32 -35.51 -38.63
CA LEU A 184 -13.96 -36.17 -37.37
C LEU A 184 -13.62 -37.64 -37.53
N ASP A 185 -13.81 -38.23 -38.72
CA ASP A 185 -13.46 -39.63 -38.99
C ASP A 185 -11.97 -39.77 -39.41
N ARG A 186 -11.19 -38.67 -39.34
CA ARG A 186 -9.75 -38.63 -39.67
C ARG A 186 -8.85 -38.83 -38.44
N PRO A 187 -7.56 -39.15 -38.64
CA PRO A 187 -6.63 -39.24 -37.52
C PRO A 187 -6.53 -37.93 -36.71
N PHE A 188 -6.37 -38.02 -35.37
CA PHE A 188 -6.36 -36.85 -34.47
C PHE A 188 -5.35 -35.75 -34.85
N ALA A 189 -4.23 -36.11 -35.50
CA ALA A 189 -3.24 -35.15 -35.98
C ALA A 189 -3.79 -34.29 -37.13
N GLU A 190 -4.49 -34.90 -38.09
CA GLU A 190 -5.12 -34.19 -39.21
C GLU A 190 -6.29 -33.33 -38.76
N ILE A 191 -7.09 -33.85 -37.82
CA ILE A 191 -8.18 -33.08 -37.20
C ILE A 191 -7.60 -31.85 -36.50
N LEU A 192 -6.50 -31.99 -35.76
CA LEU A 192 -5.87 -30.89 -35.05
C LEU A 192 -5.36 -29.78 -35.99
N ASP A 193 -4.85 -30.15 -37.16
CA ASP A 193 -4.38 -29.20 -38.18
C ASP A 193 -5.54 -28.47 -38.86
N GLY A 194 -6.70 -29.13 -38.99
CA GLY A 194 -7.93 -28.53 -39.52
C GLY A 194 -8.66 -27.59 -38.56
N LEU A 195 -8.34 -27.61 -37.26
CA LEU A 195 -8.95 -26.74 -36.26
C LEU A 195 -8.25 -25.36 -36.19
N ASP A 196 -9.01 -24.28 -36.43
CA ASP A 196 -8.49 -22.90 -36.39
C ASP A 196 -7.74 -22.63 -35.07
N ALA A 197 -6.53 -22.08 -35.22
CA ALA A 197 -5.69 -21.77 -34.10
C ALA A 197 -6.24 -20.68 -33.17
N ASN A 198 -7.06 -19.78 -33.72
CA ASN A 198 -7.56 -18.59 -33.08
C ASN A 198 -8.99 -18.73 -32.54
N ASP A 199 -9.71 -19.80 -32.88
CA ASP A 199 -11.06 -20.02 -32.39
C ASP A 199 -11.03 -20.42 -30.89
N SER A 200 -11.64 -19.58 -30.07
CA SER A 200 -11.68 -19.76 -28.61
C SER A 200 -12.56 -20.93 -28.17
N ASP A 201 -13.56 -21.33 -28.97
CA ASP A 201 -14.49 -22.40 -28.61
C ASP A 201 -13.81 -23.78 -28.71
N PHE A 202 -12.91 -23.97 -29.68
CA PHE A 202 -12.15 -25.23 -29.85
C PHE A 202 -10.84 -25.30 -29.08
N ARG A 203 -10.45 -24.22 -28.39
CA ARG A 203 -9.16 -24.13 -27.68
C ARG A 203 -8.90 -25.33 -26.76
N HIS A 204 -9.86 -25.70 -25.92
CA HIS A 204 -9.68 -26.78 -24.94
C HIS A 204 -9.67 -28.17 -25.60
N ILE A 205 -10.43 -28.34 -26.68
CA ILE A 205 -10.46 -29.57 -27.49
C ILE A 205 -9.11 -29.77 -28.19
N ARG A 206 -8.53 -28.72 -28.77
CA ARG A 206 -7.18 -28.76 -29.38
C ARG A 206 -6.11 -29.10 -28.36
N VAL A 207 -6.24 -28.57 -27.14
CA VAL A 207 -5.31 -28.90 -26.05
C VAL A 207 -5.40 -30.37 -25.68
N LEU A 208 -6.62 -30.92 -25.58
CA LEU A 208 -6.85 -32.34 -25.31
C LEU A 208 -6.22 -33.23 -26.40
N TYR A 209 -6.43 -32.92 -27.68
CA TYR A 209 -5.83 -33.66 -28.79
C TYR A 209 -4.30 -33.61 -28.77
N LYS A 210 -3.71 -32.43 -28.50
CA LYS A 210 -2.25 -32.27 -28.37
C LYS A 210 -1.65 -33.11 -27.24
N TYR A 211 -2.39 -33.34 -26.16
CA TYR A 211 -1.96 -34.24 -25.08
C TYR A 211 -2.05 -35.71 -25.52
N PHE A 212 -3.15 -36.11 -26.16
CA PHE A 212 -3.35 -37.47 -26.63
C PHE A 212 -2.23 -37.92 -27.60
N ILE A 213 -1.94 -37.11 -28.63
CA ILE A 213 -0.92 -37.39 -29.66
C ILE A 213 0.51 -37.08 -29.20
N GLY A 214 0.72 -36.63 -27.95
CA GLY A 214 2.05 -36.41 -27.38
C GLY A 214 2.79 -35.13 -27.83
N ILE A 215 2.15 -34.24 -28.61
CA ILE A 215 2.73 -32.94 -28.99
C ILE A 215 2.96 -32.04 -27.77
N ARG A 216 2.06 -32.11 -26.78
CA ARG A 216 2.16 -31.32 -25.55
C ARG A 216 2.59 -32.19 -24.38
N ARG A 217 3.64 -31.75 -23.67
CA ARG A 217 4.14 -32.45 -22.48
C ARG A 217 3.09 -32.45 -21.35
N PRO A 218 2.87 -33.60 -20.69
CA PRO A 218 1.87 -33.73 -19.65
C PRO A 218 2.11 -32.77 -18.47
N PRO A 219 1.03 -32.25 -17.86
CA PRO A 219 1.13 -31.45 -16.65
C PRO A 219 1.61 -32.33 -15.46
N ARG A 220 2.88 -32.20 -15.07
CA ARG A 220 3.41 -32.80 -13.84
C ARG A 220 3.01 -31.95 -12.64
N ARG A 221 2.37 -32.54 -11.62
CA ARG A 221 2.03 -31.81 -10.38
C ARG A 221 3.32 -31.39 -9.66
N ALA A 222 3.53 -30.08 -9.56
CA ALA A 222 3.94 -29.50 -8.29
C ALA A 222 2.67 -29.44 -7.42
N VAL A 223 2.79 -29.95 -6.19
CA VAL A 223 1.90 -29.76 -5.03
C VAL A 223 1.03 -28.51 -5.18
N ASP A 224 -0.30 -28.66 -5.35
CA ASP A 224 -1.36 -27.64 -5.15
C ASP A 224 -2.68 -28.12 -5.82
N ALA A 225 -3.38 -29.11 -5.25
CA ALA A 225 -4.69 -29.53 -5.80
C ALA A 225 -5.74 -29.96 -4.76
N GLU A 226 -5.44 -29.90 -3.47
CA GLU A 226 -6.44 -30.15 -2.43
C GLU A 226 -7.27 -28.90 -2.06
N GLU A 227 -6.99 -27.72 -2.61
CA GLU A 227 -7.71 -26.48 -2.27
C GLU A 227 -8.96 -26.17 -3.13
N ILE A 228 -9.29 -26.97 -4.14
CA ILE A 228 -10.39 -26.63 -5.07
C ILE A 228 -11.75 -27.25 -4.65
N SER A 229 -11.80 -28.25 -3.78
CA SER A 229 -13.04 -29.01 -3.51
C SER A 229 -13.97 -28.43 -2.43
N GLN A 230 -13.74 -27.22 -1.92
CA GLN A 230 -14.63 -26.60 -0.92
C GLN A 230 -15.02 -25.17 -1.27
N SER A 231 -15.59 -24.95 -2.46
CA SER A 231 -16.40 -23.77 -2.73
C SER A 231 -17.86 -24.04 -2.41
N GLU A 232 -18.22 -23.97 -1.13
CA GLU A 232 -19.61 -23.74 -0.74
C GLU A 232 -20.11 -22.43 -1.39
N VAL A 233 -21.33 -22.48 -1.89
CA VAL A 233 -22.10 -21.38 -2.47
C VAL A 233 -22.01 -20.14 -1.57
N ARG A 234 -21.13 -19.19 -1.93
CA ARG A 234 -21.07 -17.88 -1.28
C ARG A 234 -22.36 -17.14 -1.58
N LYS A 235 -23.20 -16.96 -0.55
CA LYS A 235 -24.18 -15.87 -0.50
C LYS A 235 -23.49 -14.58 -0.95
N LYS A 236 -24.11 -13.80 -1.83
CA LYS A 236 -23.65 -12.44 -2.17
C LYS A 236 -23.55 -11.62 -0.88
N GLU A 237 -22.35 -11.55 -0.33
CA GLU A 237 -22.04 -10.71 0.82
C GLU A 237 -21.87 -9.26 0.37
N ARG A 238 -22.40 -8.34 1.17
CA ARG A 238 -22.27 -6.89 0.95
C ARG A 238 -20.79 -6.50 0.83
N LEU A 239 -20.50 -5.71 -0.21
CA LEU A 239 -19.25 -4.96 -0.39
C LEU A 239 -18.86 -4.28 0.92
N LYS A 240 -17.68 -4.61 1.45
CA LYS A 240 -17.04 -3.80 2.50
C LYS A 240 -16.29 -2.66 1.83
N GLN A 241 -16.40 -1.46 2.40
CA GLN A 241 -15.75 -0.27 1.87
C GLN A 241 -14.22 -0.39 2.04
N PRO A 242 -13.40 0.13 1.10
CA PRO A 242 -11.93 0.05 1.13
C PRO A 242 -11.27 0.59 2.42
N ALA A 243 -11.99 1.45 3.15
CA ALA A 243 -11.58 2.02 4.43
C ALA A 243 -11.22 0.96 5.49
N ASP A 244 -11.90 -0.19 5.49
CA ASP A 244 -11.68 -1.26 6.47
C ASP A 244 -10.35 -2.01 6.26
N ILE A 245 -9.72 -1.88 5.09
CA ILE A 245 -8.53 -2.65 4.71
C ILE A 245 -7.24 -1.89 5.08
N ILE A 246 -7.21 -0.57 4.85
CA ILE A 246 -6.06 0.27 5.22
C ILE A 246 -5.96 0.39 6.76
N ASP A 247 -7.09 0.42 7.47
CA ASP A 247 -7.12 0.43 8.93
C ASP A 247 -6.48 -0.84 9.56
N SER A 248 -6.52 -1.98 8.85
CA SER A 248 -5.85 -3.22 9.29
C SER A 248 -4.33 -3.21 9.05
N ALA A 249 -3.86 -2.38 8.12
CA ALA A 249 -2.45 -2.28 7.75
C ALA A 249 -1.69 -1.19 8.53
N TYR A 250 -2.39 -0.15 9.01
CA TYR A 250 -1.80 0.98 9.76
C TYR A 250 -1.93 0.85 11.28
N ASN A 251 -2.93 0.14 11.82
CA ASN A 251 -3.04 -0.09 13.26
C ASN A 251 -2.09 -1.22 13.68
N GLY A 252 -0.91 -0.84 14.16
CA GLY A 252 0.08 -1.73 14.77
C GLY A 252 -0.34 -2.30 16.13
N GLU A 253 -1.55 -2.83 16.27
CA GLU A 253 -1.95 -3.61 17.43
C GLU A 253 -2.45 -5.01 17.01
N GLN A 254 -1.60 -5.99 17.37
CA GLN A 254 -1.89 -7.40 17.63
C GLN A 254 -2.77 -8.16 16.62
N GLY A 255 -2.09 -8.97 15.79
CA GLY A 255 -2.56 -10.33 15.52
C GLY A 255 -3.73 -10.51 14.55
N GLN A 256 -3.70 -9.90 13.37
CA GLN A 256 -4.40 -10.46 12.21
C GLN A 256 -3.42 -11.06 11.21
N GLU A 257 -2.93 -12.25 11.55
CA GLU A 257 -2.29 -13.17 10.61
C GLU A 257 -3.39 -13.76 9.69
N GLY A 258 -3.54 -13.18 8.49
CA GLY A 258 -4.25 -13.81 7.37
C GLY A 258 -3.45 -13.65 6.09
N SER A 259 -3.51 -14.64 5.21
CA SER A 259 -2.97 -14.56 3.85
C SER A 259 -3.91 -13.74 2.97
N ILE A 260 -3.33 -12.91 2.09
CA ILE A 260 -4.04 -12.34 0.95
C ILE A 260 -3.88 -13.38 -0.16
N THR A 261 -4.95 -14.10 -0.49
CA THR A 261 -4.88 -15.22 -1.44
C THR A 261 -5.31 -14.86 -2.85
N ASP A 262 -6.04 -13.75 -3.05
CA ASP A 262 -6.37 -13.26 -4.39
C ASP A 262 -6.18 -11.75 -4.47
N VAL A 263 -5.75 -11.25 -5.63
CA VAL A 263 -5.90 -9.85 -6.01
C VAL A 263 -6.69 -9.88 -7.30
N GLN A 264 -7.97 -9.53 -7.23
CA GLN A 264 -8.76 -9.31 -8.43
C GLN A 264 -8.65 -7.84 -8.84
N LEU A 265 -8.24 -7.62 -10.09
CA LEU A 265 -8.47 -6.35 -10.77
C LEU A 265 -9.98 -6.22 -10.98
N VAL A 266 -10.63 -5.44 -10.14
CA VAL A 266 -12.04 -5.09 -10.37
C VAL A 266 -12.03 -3.74 -11.06
N GLN A 267 -12.29 -3.78 -12.36
CA GLN A 267 -12.69 -2.59 -13.09
C GLN A 267 -14.02 -2.14 -12.45
N LEU A 268 -14.09 -0.90 -11.94
CA LEU A 268 -15.36 -0.36 -11.47
C LEU A 268 -16.37 -0.48 -12.62
N PRO A 269 -17.63 -0.88 -12.36
CA PRO A 269 -18.63 -0.95 -13.40
C PRO A 269 -18.74 0.43 -14.03
N LEU A 270 -18.46 0.47 -15.34
CA LEU A 270 -18.72 1.63 -16.15
C LEU A 270 -20.22 1.95 -16.11
N HIS A 271 -20.50 3.22 -16.32
CA HIS A 271 -21.79 3.67 -16.82
C HIS A 271 -22.27 2.75 -17.95
N ASN A 272 -23.58 2.57 -18.05
CA ASN A 272 -24.20 1.67 -19.02
C ASN A 272 -23.69 1.97 -20.45
N ASP A 273 -23.74 1.00 -21.37
CA ASP A 273 -23.20 1.14 -22.74
C ASP A 273 -23.79 2.34 -23.51
N LYS A 274 -24.96 2.84 -23.09
CA LYS A 274 -25.62 4.03 -23.65
C LYS A 274 -24.91 5.33 -23.27
N ASP A 275 -24.45 5.45 -22.04
CA ASP A 275 -23.72 6.64 -21.56
C ASP A 275 -22.31 6.72 -22.20
N ALA A 276 -21.68 5.57 -22.49
CA ALA A 276 -20.42 5.51 -23.23
C ALA A 276 -20.59 5.95 -24.68
N PHE A 277 -21.69 5.53 -25.32
CA PHE A 277 -22.07 5.94 -26.67
C PHE A 277 -22.39 7.44 -26.74
N ASP A 278 -23.11 7.99 -25.76
CA ASP A 278 -23.44 9.42 -25.68
C ASP A 278 -22.17 10.30 -25.52
N MET A 279 -21.16 9.82 -24.79
CA MET A 279 -19.88 10.53 -24.61
C MET A 279 -19.00 10.49 -25.87
N GLU A 280 -19.00 9.36 -26.60
CA GLU A 280 -18.33 9.24 -27.90
C GLU A 280 -19.01 10.14 -28.95
N TYR A 281 -20.34 10.24 -28.92
CA TYR A 281 -21.13 11.15 -29.75
C TYR A 281 -20.82 12.63 -29.46
N LEU A 282 -20.41 12.96 -28.23
CA LEU A 282 -19.99 14.30 -27.81
C LEU A 282 -18.51 14.60 -28.07
N GLY A 283 -17.77 13.68 -28.70
CA GLY A 283 -16.37 13.88 -29.10
C GLY A 283 -15.33 13.65 -27.98
N CYS A 284 -15.70 12.99 -26.90
CA CYS A 284 -14.78 12.58 -25.83
C CYS A 284 -14.18 11.20 -26.13
N ASP A 285 -12.91 10.99 -25.79
CA ASP A 285 -12.28 9.67 -25.93
C ASP A 285 -12.91 8.68 -24.92
N PRO A 286 -13.43 7.51 -25.37
CA PRO A 286 -14.06 6.52 -24.50
C PRO A 286 -13.10 5.92 -23.45
N HIS A 287 -11.79 6.12 -23.59
CA HIS A 287 -10.79 5.75 -22.59
C HIS A 287 -10.61 6.80 -21.48
N GLU A 288 -10.95 8.08 -21.70
CA GLU A 288 -10.93 9.11 -20.65
C GLU A 288 -12.11 8.97 -19.68
N ALA A 289 -13.21 8.34 -20.11
CA ALA A 289 -14.36 7.99 -19.27
C ALA A 289 -14.13 6.74 -18.40
N ARG A 290 -13.01 6.02 -18.59
CA ARG A 290 -12.66 4.88 -17.73
C ARG A 290 -12.15 5.41 -16.40
N SER A 291 -12.92 5.19 -15.32
CA SER A 291 -12.40 5.40 -13.97
C SER A 291 -11.08 4.64 -13.80
N GLY A 292 -10.14 5.25 -13.05
CA GLY A 292 -8.85 4.64 -12.75
C GLY A 292 -9.02 3.21 -12.24
N VAL A 293 -8.10 2.33 -12.64
CA VAL A 293 -8.07 0.94 -12.20
C VAL A 293 -7.92 0.89 -10.68
N GLU A 294 -8.97 0.52 -9.94
CA GLU A 294 -8.86 0.20 -8.52
C GLU A 294 -8.33 -1.25 -8.37
N ILE A 295 -7.19 -1.39 -7.69
CA ILE A 295 -6.73 -2.69 -7.19
C ILE A 295 -7.56 -2.99 -5.94
N VAL A 296 -8.62 -3.79 -6.08
CA VAL A 296 -9.39 -4.28 -4.93
C VAL A 296 -8.63 -5.46 -4.32
N ILE A 297 -8.15 -5.31 -3.09
CA ILE A 297 -7.64 -6.41 -2.29
C ILE A 297 -8.87 -7.11 -1.66
N PRO A 298 -9.24 -8.34 -2.04
CA PRO A 298 -10.31 -9.07 -1.38
C PRO A 298 -9.90 -9.48 0.05
N LYS A 299 -10.92 -9.75 0.86
CA LYS A 299 -10.85 -9.98 2.32
C LYS A 299 -9.70 -10.87 2.76
N ILE A 300 -9.05 -10.43 3.85
CA ILE A 300 -8.25 -11.28 4.75
C ILE A 300 -9.15 -12.44 5.22
N GLN A 301 -8.93 -13.65 4.71
CA GLN A 301 -9.43 -14.84 5.41
C GLN A 301 -8.67 -14.91 6.73
N LYS A 302 -9.39 -14.91 7.86
CA LYS A 302 -8.81 -15.39 9.12
C LYS A 302 -8.43 -16.85 8.87
N ALA A 303 -7.16 -17.09 8.58
CA ALA A 303 -6.65 -18.42 8.29
C ALA A 303 -6.77 -19.26 9.57
N LEU A 304 -7.78 -20.11 9.61
CA LEU A 304 -7.78 -21.26 10.50
C LEU A 304 -6.70 -22.20 9.96
N ARG A 305 -5.52 -22.11 10.59
CA ARG A 305 -4.28 -22.89 10.39
C ARG A 305 -3.23 -22.25 9.48
N LYS A 306 -2.04 -22.08 10.08
CA LYS A 306 -0.82 -21.51 9.52
C LYS A 306 -0.20 -22.46 8.48
N GLN A 307 -0.53 -22.32 7.20
CA GLN A 307 0.36 -22.82 6.15
C GLN A 307 1.44 -21.76 5.80
N PRO A 308 2.73 -22.13 5.73
CA PRO A 308 3.80 -21.20 5.42
C PRO A 308 3.76 -20.76 3.95
N ARG A 309 3.69 -19.44 3.69
CA ARG A 309 3.67 -18.88 2.32
C ARG A 309 4.88 -19.33 1.50
N SER A 310 4.66 -19.64 0.21
CA SER A 310 5.72 -20.03 -0.72
C SER A 310 6.70 -18.85 -0.97
N PRO A 311 7.98 -19.12 -1.31
CA PRO A 311 8.96 -18.06 -1.59
C PRO A 311 8.53 -17.10 -2.69
N ARG A 312 7.81 -17.60 -3.71
CA ARG A 312 7.31 -16.81 -4.84
C ARG A 312 6.18 -15.86 -4.42
N GLN A 313 5.22 -16.34 -3.64
CA GLN A 313 4.14 -15.51 -3.08
C GLN A 313 4.71 -14.44 -2.14
N LYS A 314 5.66 -14.81 -1.27
CA LYS A 314 6.37 -13.84 -0.41
C LYS A 314 7.07 -12.75 -1.23
N SER A 315 7.67 -13.10 -2.38
CA SER A 315 8.34 -12.14 -3.26
C SER A 315 7.35 -11.20 -3.95
N GLN A 316 6.23 -11.73 -4.46
CA GLN A 316 5.17 -10.92 -5.09
C GLN A 316 4.50 -9.98 -4.08
N ASP A 317 4.17 -10.46 -2.89
CA ASP A 317 3.64 -9.65 -1.78
C ASP A 317 4.60 -8.51 -1.41
N LYS A 318 5.89 -8.82 -1.29
CA LYS A 318 6.92 -7.82 -1.00
C LYS A 318 6.99 -6.75 -2.08
N ARG A 319 6.92 -7.13 -3.37
CA ARG A 319 6.92 -6.18 -4.49
C ARG A 319 5.68 -5.28 -4.48
N LYS A 320 4.49 -5.87 -4.29
CA LYS A 320 3.23 -5.11 -4.19
C LYS A 320 3.22 -4.16 -3.00
N ARG A 321 3.67 -4.62 -1.82
CA ARG A 321 3.82 -3.77 -0.63
C ARG A 321 4.83 -2.66 -0.85
N LYS A 322 5.98 -2.95 -1.48
CA LYS A 322 6.98 -1.94 -1.82
C LYS A 322 6.41 -0.89 -2.77
N ALA A 323 5.67 -1.31 -3.80
CA ALA A 323 5.03 -0.39 -4.74
C ALA A 323 3.93 0.46 -4.07
N GLY A 324 3.09 -0.14 -3.23
CA GLY A 324 2.08 0.57 -2.46
C GLY A 324 2.67 1.58 -1.49
N LEU A 325 3.74 1.21 -0.76
CA LEU A 325 4.49 2.13 0.09
C LEU A 325 5.14 3.26 -0.70
N ALA A 326 5.73 2.95 -1.86
CA ALA A 326 6.32 3.96 -2.72
C ALA A 326 5.28 4.98 -3.21
N LEU A 327 4.10 4.52 -3.65
CA LEU A 327 2.98 5.38 -4.05
C LEU A 327 2.46 6.23 -2.88
N ALA A 328 2.24 5.61 -1.71
CA ALA A 328 1.81 6.33 -0.51
C ALA A 328 2.83 7.41 -0.10
N ASN A 329 4.12 7.13 -0.27
CA ASN A 329 5.21 8.06 0.04
C ASN A 329 5.33 9.24 -0.93
N GLN A 330 4.68 9.21 -2.11
CA GLN A 330 4.65 10.36 -3.03
C GLN A 330 3.83 11.52 -2.47
N ARG A 331 2.94 11.24 -1.51
CA ARG A 331 2.16 12.21 -0.75
C ARG A 331 1.37 13.22 -1.60
N LEU A 332 1.00 12.86 -2.84
CA LEU A 332 0.28 13.74 -3.77
C LEU A 332 -1.02 14.34 -3.18
N VAL A 333 -1.34 15.57 -3.60
CA VAL A 333 -2.53 16.32 -3.16
C VAL A 333 -3.84 15.59 -3.50
N SER A 334 -3.90 14.91 -4.65
CA SER A 334 -5.07 14.18 -5.15
C SER A 334 -5.12 12.71 -4.74
N ARG A 335 -4.34 12.29 -3.74
CA ARG A 335 -4.38 10.91 -3.25
C ARG A 335 -5.74 10.57 -2.64
N TRP A 336 -6.10 9.30 -2.70
CA TRP A 336 -7.35 8.76 -2.17
C TRP A 336 -7.59 9.11 -0.69
N GLU A 337 -6.52 9.09 0.12
CA GLU A 337 -6.59 9.36 1.55
C GLU A 337 -6.90 10.82 1.88
N ALA A 338 -6.62 11.74 0.95
CA ALA A 338 -6.95 13.15 1.11
C ALA A 338 -8.41 13.41 0.74
N LEU A 339 -9.05 14.35 1.44
CA LEU A 339 -10.39 14.81 1.04
C LEU A 339 -10.27 15.75 -0.15
N SER A 340 -11.12 15.53 -1.15
CA SER A 340 -11.35 16.52 -2.20
C SER A 340 -12.02 17.78 -1.64
N LEU A 341 -11.98 18.88 -2.41
CA LEU A 341 -12.64 20.13 -2.01
C LEU A 341 -14.15 19.96 -1.81
N HIS A 342 -14.81 19.20 -2.70
CA HIS A 342 -16.24 18.86 -2.57
C HIS A 342 -16.54 18.04 -1.32
N GLU A 343 -15.70 17.05 -0.99
CA GLU A 343 -15.87 16.22 0.20
C GLU A 343 -15.68 17.02 1.50
N ALA A 344 -14.61 17.82 1.60
CA ALA A 344 -14.37 18.69 2.73
C ALA A 344 -15.51 19.72 2.89
N SER A 345 -15.98 20.30 1.79
CA SER A 345 -17.08 21.26 1.80
C SER A 345 -18.42 20.62 2.16
N SER A 346 -18.69 19.40 1.69
CA SER A 346 -19.88 18.63 2.07
C SER A 346 -19.90 18.32 3.57
N TYR A 347 -18.75 17.95 4.12
CA TYR A 347 -18.58 17.72 5.55
C TYR A 347 -18.82 18.99 6.37
N LEU A 348 -18.16 20.10 6.03
CA LEU A 348 -18.30 21.38 6.73
C LEU A 348 -19.74 21.94 6.65
N THR A 349 -20.39 21.76 5.49
CA THR A 349 -21.81 22.10 5.30
C THR A 349 -22.71 21.34 6.27
N ALA A 350 -22.49 20.02 6.40
CA ALA A 350 -23.26 19.16 7.28
C ALA A 350 -22.98 19.43 8.77
N LEU A 351 -21.71 19.70 9.12
CA LEU A 351 -21.33 20.08 10.47
C LEU A 351 -21.97 21.41 10.87
N SER A 352 -21.94 22.40 9.98
CA SER A 352 -22.62 23.69 10.16
C SER A 352 -24.13 23.51 10.36
N ASP A 353 -24.77 22.63 9.60
CA ASP A 353 -26.21 22.35 9.72
C ASP A 353 -26.56 21.71 11.08
N ILE A 354 -25.73 20.78 11.60
CA ILE A 354 -25.91 20.25 12.96
C ILE A 354 -25.76 21.35 14.01
N ILE A 355 -24.82 22.28 13.84
CA ILE A 355 -24.61 23.39 14.79
C ILE A 355 -25.84 24.32 14.84
N THR A 356 -26.47 24.59 13.69
CA THR A 356 -27.59 25.54 13.60
C THR A 356 -28.95 24.88 13.84
N ALA A 357 -29.25 23.78 13.14
CA ALA A 357 -30.55 23.10 13.15
C ALA A 357 -30.68 22.04 14.25
N LYS A 358 -29.57 21.66 14.90
CA LYS A 358 -29.51 20.69 16.01
C LYS A 358 -30.24 19.38 15.65
N GLU A 359 -31.25 18.98 16.44
CA GLU A 359 -32.05 17.76 16.20
C GLU A 359 -32.84 17.79 14.89
N SER A 360 -33.14 18.98 14.36
CA SER A 360 -33.84 19.16 13.08
C SER A 360 -32.94 19.00 11.86
N SER A 361 -31.62 18.85 12.06
CA SER A 361 -30.68 18.63 10.96
C SER A 361 -30.96 17.29 10.28
N VAL A 362 -30.98 17.32 8.94
CA VAL A 362 -31.11 16.10 8.12
C VAL A 362 -29.92 15.14 8.30
N TYR A 363 -28.78 15.67 8.75
CA TYR A 363 -27.55 14.90 9.00
C TYR A 363 -27.48 14.32 10.41
N PHE A 364 -28.38 14.70 11.31
CA PHE A 364 -28.37 14.21 12.69
C PHE A 364 -28.78 12.71 12.75
N PRO A 365 -28.00 11.85 13.43
CA PRO A 365 -28.27 10.40 13.51
C PRO A 365 -29.25 10.01 14.63
N GLY A 366 -29.81 10.96 15.39
CA GLY A 366 -30.87 10.72 16.40
C GLY A 366 -30.39 10.12 17.73
N ARG A 367 -29.17 9.59 17.83
CA ARG A 367 -28.65 8.85 19.00
C ARG A 367 -27.70 9.63 19.92
N ALA A 368 -27.50 10.93 19.69
CA ALA A 368 -26.52 11.74 20.43
C ALA A 368 -27.05 13.14 20.76
N VAL A 369 -26.33 13.90 21.58
CA VAL A 369 -26.61 15.33 21.74
C VAL A 369 -26.00 16.07 20.53
N PRO A 370 -26.75 16.91 19.80
CA PRO A 370 -26.23 17.61 18.61
C PRO A 370 -24.95 18.41 18.90
N GLN A 371 -24.89 19.12 20.03
CA GLN A 371 -23.68 19.86 20.44
C GLN A 371 -22.48 18.93 20.66
N GLU A 372 -22.70 17.75 21.24
CA GLU A 372 -21.64 16.75 21.48
C GLU A 372 -21.09 16.21 20.15
N LEU A 373 -21.99 15.89 19.20
CA LEU A 373 -21.60 15.43 17.86
C LEU A 373 -20.89 16.53 17.06
N ALA A 374 -21.33 17.79 17.18
CA ALA A 374 -20.68 18.93 16.55
C ALA A 374 -19.28 19.18 17.12
N ALA A 375 -19.12 19.09 18.46
CA ALA A 375 -17.82 19.19 19.11
C ALA A 375 -16.89 18.05 18.66
N LEU A 376 -17.38 16.80 18.61
CA LEU A 376 -16.63 15.65 18.10
C LEU A 376 -16.17 15.89 16.66
N GLY A 377 -17.08 16.25 15.76
CA GLY A 377 -16.73 16.53 14.36
C GLY A 377 -15.70 17.65 14.21
N THR A 378 -15.85 18.73 15.00
CA THR A 378 -14.90 19.85 15.01
C THR A 378 -13.51 19.41 15.45
N VAL A 379 -13.42 18.59 16.50
CA VAL A 379 -12.17 18.05 17.03
C VAL A 379 -11.45 17.14 16.04
N LEU A 380 -12.20 16.24 15.39
CA LEU A 380 -11.64 15.32 14.41
C LEU A 380 -11.15 16.06 13.17
N PHE A 381 -11.96 16.97 12.63
CA PHE A 381 -11.62 17.69 11.40
C PHE A 381 -10.54 18.76 11.64
N TRP A 382 -10.80 19.78 12.46
CA TRP A 382 -9.94 20.97 12.57
C TRP A 382 -8.66 20.75 13.39
N PHE A 383 -8.70 19.84 14.37
CA PHE A 383 -7.54 19.53 15.22
C PHE A 383 -6.90 18.17 14.86
N GLY A 384 -7.39 17.51 13.79
CA GLY A 384 -6.81 16.29 13.22
C GLY A 384 -6.80 15.08 14.16
N GLN A 385 -7.60 15.10 15.23
CA GLN A 385 -7.65 14.02 16.20
C GLN A 385 -8.33 12.79 15.61
N ARG A 386 -7.88 11.59 16.01
CA ARG A 386 -8.54 10.33 15.64
C ARG A 386 -9.70 10.04 16.59
N VAL A 387 -10.70 9.31 16.11
CA VAL A 387 -11.81 8.83 16.95
C VAL A 387 -11.30 7.94 18.09
N SER A 388 -10.22 7.19 17.86
CA SER A 388 -9.54 6.38 18.90
C SER A 388 -8.94 7.20 20.04
N ASN A 389 -8.67 8.49 19.83
CA ASN A 389 -8.09 9.36 20.86
C ASN A 389 -9.14 10.06 21.72
N VAL A 390 -10.43 9.93 21.40
CA VAL A 390 -11.53 10.65 22.06
C VAL A 390 -11.56 10.44 23.58
N GLU A 391 -11.19 9.24 24.05
CA GLU A 391 -11.12 8.90 25.47
C GLU A 391 -9.93 9.53 26.21
N ARG A 392 -9.03 10.22 25.50
CA ARG A 392 -7.82 10.87 26.05
C ARG A 392 -7.89 12.40 26.01
N ILE A 393 -8.94 12.96 25.42
CA ILE A 393 -9.06 14.41 25.22
C ILE A 393 -9.62 15.04 26.49
N GLN A 394 -8.84 15.93 27.10
CA GLN A 394 -9.16 16.52 28.40
C GLN A 394 -9.57 18.00 28.30
N VAL A 395 -10.30 18.47 29.30
CA VAL A 395 -10.57 19.89 29.53
C VAL A 395 -9.67 20.37 30.67
N MET A 396 -8.92 21.44 30.42
CA MET A 396 -7.92 21.96 31.35
C MET A 396 -8.13 23.45 31.59
N LYS A 397 -7.68 23.94 32.75
CA LYS A 397 -7.58 25.36 33.05
C LYS A 397 -6.15 25.81 32.79
N TYR A 398 -5.99 26.97 32.15
CA TYR A 398 -4.69 27.50 31.73
C TYR A 398 -3.64 27.53 32.87
N ASP A 399 -4.04 27.96 34.08
CA ASP A 399 -3.10 28.10 35.21
C ASP A 399 -2.74 26.78 35.89
N GLU A 400 -3.40 25.68 35.54
CA GLU A 400 -3.23 24.35 36.15
C GLU A 400 -2.60 23.34 35.18
N ILE A 401 -2.16 23.78 33.98
CA ILE A 401 -1.56 22.92 32.96
C ILE A 401 -0.20 22.40 33.43
N LYS A 402 0.02 21.10 33.22
CA LYS A 402 1.30 20.43 33.42
C LYS A 402 1.87 20.01 32.07
N ASP A 403 3.19 19.92 32.01
CA ASP A 403 3.91 19.34 30.87
C ASP A 403 3.49 17.89 30.56
N THR A 404 2.87 17.21 31.54
CA THR A 404 2.34 15.84 31.45
C THR A 404 0.93 15.72 30.85
N ASP A 405 0.22 16.81 30.60
CA ASP A 405 -1.19 16.77 30.20
C ASP A 405 -1.41 16.43 28.71
N GLY A 406 -2.43 15.61 28.43
CA GLY A 406 -2.79 15.16 27.09
C GLY A 406 -3.28 16.26 26.14
N PRO A 407 -3.50 15.94 24.85
CA PRO A 407 -4.16 16.88 23.95
C PRO A 407 -5.56 17.21 24.47
N GLY A 408 -6.00 18.45 24.31
CA GLY A 408 -7.25 18.86 24.92
C GLY A 408 -7.61 20.32 24.75
N VAL A 409 -8.70 20.68 25.41
CA VAL A 409 -9.24 22.04 25.39
C VAL A 409 -8.75 22.76 26.64
N VAL A 410 -8.12 23.90 26.44
CA VAL A 410 -7.65 24.76 27.53
C VAL A 410 -8.56 25.97 27.64
N ARG A 411 -9.04 26.23 28.86
CA ARG A 411 -9.83 27.41 29.21
C ARG A 411 -9.00 28.37 30.07
N LYS A 412 -8.97 29.63 29.66
CA LYS A 412 -8.40 30.73 30.45
C LYS A 412 -9.50 31.43 31.27
N ARG A 413 -9.12 32.14 32.34
CA ARG A 413 -10.07 32.81 33.25
C ARG A 413 -10.89 33.92 32.57
N ASP A 414 -10.31 34.56 31.56
CA ASP A 414 -10.96 35.59 30.73
C ASP A 414 -12.01 35.02 29.75
N GLY A 415 -12.19 33.69 29.73
CA GLY A 415 -13.11 33.02 28.82
C GLY A 415 -12.49 32.66 27.47
N THR A 416 -11.18 32.88 27.27
CA THR A 416 -10.49 32.45 26.05
C THR A 416 -10.25 30.95 26.03
N PHE A 417 -10.32 30.34 24.85
CA PHE A 417 -10.08 28.92 24.63
C PHE A 417 -8.93 28.70 23.66
N PHE A 418 -8.17 27.64 23.94
CA PHE A 418 -7.08 27.16 23.11
C PHE A 418 -7.19 25.66 22.97
N TRP A 419 -6.71 25.13 21.86
CA TRP A 419 -6.44 23.71 21.76
C TRP A 419 -5.01 23.43 22.18
N LEU A 420 -4.81 22.61 23.21
CA LEU A 420 -3.50 22.10 23.58
C LEU A 420 -3.19 20.89 22.70
N THR A 421 -2.13 20.99 21.92
CA THR A 421 -1.56 19.86 21.19
C THR A 421 -0.22 19.48 21.80
N ARG A 422 0.14 18.21 21.62
CA ARG A 422 1.46 17.68 21.96
C ARG A 422 2.18 17.35 20.69
N PRO A 423 3.15 18.17 20.28
CA PRO A 423 3.92 17.93 19.08
C PRO A 423 4.54 16.53 19.07
N ALA A 424 4.32 15.79 17.98
CA ALA A 424 4.94 14.49 17.79
C ALA A 424 6.43 14.69 17.49
N THR A 425 7.25 14.56 18.54
CA THR A 425 8.70 14.71 18.49
C THR A 425 9.37 13.36 18.74
N PRO A 426 10.53 13.10 18.12
CA PRO A 426 11.16 11.79 18.21
C PRO A 426 11.76 11.55 19.59
N THR A 427 11.61 10.33 20.11
CA THR A 427 12.23 9.92 21.37
C THR A 427 13.76 9.98 21.29
N ARG A 428 14.40 10.71 22.20
CA ARG A 428 15.86 10.90 22.24
C ARG A 428 16.49 10.08 23.36
N LYS A 429 17.52 9.30 23.04
CA LYS A 429 18.31 8.55 24.03
C LYS A 429 19.18 9.45 24.91
N LYS A 430 19.58 10.62 24.41
CA LYS A 430 20.42 11.59 25.13
C LYS A 430 19.74 12.95 25.13
N LEU A 431 19.51 13.48 26.31
CA LEU A 431 19.02 14.83 26.53
C LEU A 431 20.21 15.82 26.51
N PRO A 432 19.99 17.08 26.14
CA PRO A 432 21.03 18.12 26.19
C PRO A 432 21.49 18.34 27.64
N SER A 433 22.80 18.57 27.81
CA SER A 433 23.36 19.04 29.08
C SER A 433 22.96 20.50 29.35
N GLU A 434 23.08 20.95 30.61
CA GLU A 434 22.76 22.34 30.99
C GLU A 434 23.51 23.39 30.13
N ARG A 435 24.78 23.13 29.79
CA ARG A 435 25.57 24.00 28.90
C ARG A 435 25.02 24.03 27.48
N GLN A 436 24.56 22.89 26.97
CA GLN A 436 23.94 22.81 25.65
C GLN A 436 22.61 23.56 25.61
N CYS A 437 21.78 23.44 26.65
CA CYS A 437 20.53 24.20 26.77
C CYS A 437 20.77 25.71 26.75
N LYS A 438 21.83 26.22 27.39
CA LYS A 438 22.18 27.66 27.36
C LYS A 438 22.63 28.15 25.98
N GLN A 439 23.09 27.24 25.11
CA GLN A 439 23.61 27.56 23.78
C GLN A 439 22.60 27.33 22.65
N ALA A 440 21.50 26.63 22.95
CA ALA A 440 20.42 26.33 22.02
C ALA A 440 19.17 27.14 22.31
N PHE A 441 18.24 27.17 21.36
CA PHE A 441 16.90 27.73 21.62
C PHE A 441 16.13 26.87 22.63
N PRO A 442 15.40 27.48 23.58
CA PRO A 442 14.58 26.74 24.53
C PRO A 442 13.41 26.07 23.82
N THR A 443 13.13 24.81 24.18
CA THR A 443 12.04 24.03 23.58
C THR A 443 10.93 23.74 24.58
N THR A 444 9.69 23.68 24.10
CA THR A 444 8.48 23.30 24.86
C THR A 444 7.91 21.96 24.36
N PRO A 445 7.39 21.10 25.27
CA PRO A 445 6.69 19.86 24.89
C PRO A 445 5.23 20.08 24.50
N THR A 446 4.69 21.29 24.64
CA THR A 446 3.30 21.63 24.41
C THR A 446 3.17 22.81 23.45
N LEU A 447 2.07 22.83 22.70
CA LEU A 447 1.75 23.91 21.77
C LEU A 447 0.27 24.26 21.91
N PHE A 448 -0.05 25.54 21.93
CA PHE A 448 -1.41 26.04 22.00
C PHE A 448 -1.84 26.49 20.60
N LEU A 449 -3.01 26.08 20.16
CA LEU A 449 -3.52 26.38 18.83
C LEU A 449 -4.82 27.17 18.92
N GLN A 450 -4.94 28.16 18.04
CA GLN A 450 -6.17 28.87 17.73
C GLN A 450 -6.34 28.90 16.22
N SER A 451 -7.56 28.65 15.78
CA SER A 451 -7.93 28.54 14.37
C SER A 451 -8.01 29.88 13.65
N GLY A 452 -8.17 31.00 14.38
CA GLY A 452 -8.46 32.33 13.83
C GLY A 452 -9.84 32.47 13.16
N ILE A 453 -10.60 31.38 13.06
CA ILE A 453 -11.91 31.32 12.39
C ILE A 453 -13.06 30.98 13.35
N GLY A 454 -12.77 30.84 14.65
CA GLY A 454 -13.77 30.70 15.71
C GLY A 454 -14.38 29.30 15.84
N VAL A 455 -13.77 28.25 15.27
CA VAL A 455 -14.30 26.88 15.40
C VAL A 455 -14.26 26.35 16.85
N GLU A 456 -13.39 26.92 17.68
CA GLU A 456 -13.31 26.67 19.13
C GLU A 456 -14.63 27.00 19.84
N ARG A 457 -15.44 27.95 19.31
CA ARG A 457 -16.75 28.32 19.88
C ARG A 457 -17.71 27.12 19.91
N VAL A 458 -17.59 26.19 18.97
CA VAL A 458 -18.43 24.97 18.93
C VAL A 458 -18.14 24.10 20.15
N ILE A 459 -16.86 23.89 20.44
CA ILE A 459 -16.40 23.10 21.58
C ILE A 459 -16.73 23.83 22.89
N TYR A 460 -16.56 25.16 22.92
CA TYR A 460 -16.89 25.99 24.07
C TYR A 460 -18.36 25.87 24.49
N LYS A 461 -19.30 26.01 23.54
CA LYS A 461 -20.74 25.90 23.85
C LYS A 461 -21.06 24.55 24.48
N TYR A 462 -20.48 23.48 23.94
CA TYR A 462 -20.60 22.14 24.53
C TYR A 462 -19.99 22.06 25.94
N CYS A 463 -18.85 22.71 26.18
CA CYS A 463 -18.21 22.76 27.50
C CYS A 463 -19.03 23.52 28.55
N GLN A 464 -19.69 24.62 28.18
CA GLN A 464 -20.52 25.40 29.10
C GLN A 464 -21.75 24.64 29.58
N GLU A 465 -22.44 23.94 28.67
CA GLU A 465 -23.65 23.17 28.99
C GLU A 465 -23.38 22.02 29.98
N ARG A 466 -22.15 21.49 29.99
CA ARG A 466 -21.77 20.29 30.76
C ARG A 466 -21.06 20.55 32.09
N LYS A 467 -20.65 21.80 32.36
CA LYS A 467 -19.88 22.21 33.57
C LYS A 467 -18.66 21.31 33.86
N PHE A 468 -17.63 21.38 33.02
CA PHE A 468 -16.39 20.61 33.21
C PHE A 468 -15.46 21.18 34.29
N GLU A 469 -14.76 20.29 34.98
CA GLU A 469 -13.63 20.60 35.88
C GLU A 469 -12.27 20.36 35.20
N HIS A 470 -11.18 20.72 35.88
CA HIS A 470 -9.81 20.49 35.34
C HIS A 470 -9.50 18.99 35.34
N GLY A 471 -9.01 18.48 34.21
CA GLY A 471 -8.64 17.08 34.03
C GLY A 471 -9.79 16.18 33.55
N ASP A 472 -11.02 16.70 33.49
CA ASP A 472 -12.18 15.99 32.97
C ASP A 472 -11.97 15.58 31.51
N LEU A 473 -12.51 14.42 31.13
CA LEU A 473 -12.61 14.03 29.72
C LEU A 473 -13.66 14.89 29.02
N LEU A 474 -13.29 15.49 27.88
CA LEU A 474 -14.21 16.25 27.02
C LEU A 474 -15.37 15.35 26.54
N PHE A 475 -15.06 14.08 26.27
CA PHE A 475 -16.00 13.07 25.81
C PHE A 475 -16.06 11.93 26.82
N ARG A 476 -17.20 11.80 27.52
CA ARG A 476 -17.35 10.88 28.67
C ARG A 476 -17.72 9.45 28.29
N LYS A 477 -18.17 9.21 27.05
CA LYS A 477 -18.57 7.88 26.59
C LYS A 477 -17.37 7.12 26.01
N LYS A 478 -17.51 5.81 25.83
CA LYS A 478 -16.44 4.96 25.29
C LYS A 478 -16.34 5.04 23.77
N LEU A 479 -15.20 4.59 23.22
CA LEU A 479 -14.93 4.50 21.79
C LEU A 479 -16.04 3.75 21.02
N ASP A 480 -16.56 2.66 21.59
CA ASP A 480 -17.65 1.85 21.01
C ASP A 480 -18.96 2.61 20.83
N TYR A 481 -19.12 3.75 21.52
CA TYR A 481 -20.24 4.66 21.30
C TYR A 481 -19.92 5.67 20.19
N TYR A 482 -18.77 6.33 20.24
CA TYR A 482 -18.46 7.45 19.34
C TYR A 482 -18.14 7.00 17.91
N ARG A 483 -17.51 5.83 17.72
CA ARG A 483 -17.23 5.29 16.39
C ARG A 483 -18.51 5.07 15.57
N PRO A 484 -19.48 4.24 16.00
CA PRO A 484 -20.69 4.04 15.21
C PRO A 484 -21.56 5.30 15.11
N LEU A 485 -21.52 6.18 16.13
CA LEU A 485 -22.21 7.47 16.06
C LEU A 485 -21.67 8.35 14.93
N PHE A 486 -20.34 8.50 14.85
CA PHE A 486 -19.71 9.33 13.84
C PHE A 486 -19.84 8.70 12.44
N ASP A 487 -19.73 7.38 12.33
CA ASP A 487 -19.94 6.65 11.07
C ASP A 487 -21.37 6.82 10.55
N ALA A 488 -22.39 6.83 11.43
CA ALA A 488 -23.77 7.11 11.05
C ALA A 488 -23.96 8.55 10.52
N PHE A 489 -23.30 9.52 11.14
CA PHE A 489 -23.26 10.90 10.66
C PHE A 489 -22.62 10.99 9.27
N LEU A 490 -21.44 10.40 9.08
CA LEU A 490 -20.75 10.39 7.78
C LEU A 490 -21.55 9.66 6.69
N THR A 491 -22.23 8.56 7.05
CA THR A 491 -23.09 7.80 6.12
C THR A 491 -24.19 8.67 5.52
N LYS A 492 -24.84 9.52 6.34
CA LYS A 492 -25.85 10.47 5.88
C LYS A 492 -25.28 11.50 4.90
N ILE A 493 -24.06 11.98 5.13
CA ILE A 493 -23.37 12.90 4.21
C ILE A 493 -23.04 12.19 2.90
N ASN A 494 -22.47 10.99 2.97
CA ASN A 494 -22.10 10.18 1.82
C ASN A 494 -23.28 9.86 0.92
N GLN A 495 -24.41 9.45 1.49
CA GLN A 495 -25.63 9.17 0.75
C GLN A 495 -26.19 10.42 0.06
N ARG A 496 -26.10 11.59 0.70
CA ARG A 496 -26.71 12.83 0.19
C ARG A 496 -25.85 13.57 -0.83
N HIS A 497 -24.52 13.52 -0.68
CA HIS A 497 -23.59 14.30 -1.52
C HIS A 497 -22.73 13.42 -2.43
N ALA A 498 -23.03 12.12 -2.50
CA ALA A 498 -22.26 11.12 -3.25
C ALA A 498 -20.76 11.12 -2.88
N THR A 499 -20.45 11.29 -1.59
CA THR A 499 -19.08 11.32 -1.07
C THR A 499 -18.63 9.97 -0.51
N ARG A 500 -17.33 9.82 -0.22
CA ARG A 500 -16.74 8.61 0.38
C ARG A 500 -16.03 8.91 1.70
N LEU A 501 -16.63 9.76 2.52
CA LEU A 501 -16.06 10.20 3.80
C LEU A 501 -15.95 9.03 4.77
N THR A 502 -14.81 8.96 5.46
CA THR A 502 -14.56 8.05 6.57
C THR A 502 -14.00 8.85 7.73
N ALA A 503 -14.11 8.31 8.95
CA ALA A 503 -13.58 8.99 10.14
C ALA A 503 -12.09 9.33 9.99
N ASN A 504 -11.33 8.42 9.37
CA ASN A 504 -9.90 8.61 9.14
C ASN A 504 -9.61 9.70 8.12
N ARG A 505 -10.28 9.70 6.96
CA ARG A 505 -10.06 10.74 5.93
C ARG A 505 -10.43 12.14 6.46
N VAL A 506 -11.48 12.22 7.27
CA VAL A 506 -11.85 13.45 8.00
C VAL A 506 -10.73 13.89 8.95
N SER A 507 -10.20 12.96 9.75
CA SER A 507 -9.13 13.25 10.73
C SER A 507 -7.77 13.55 10.08
N ASP A 508 -7.56 13.12 8.84
CA ASP A 508 -6.30 13.30 8.09
C ASP A 508 -6.31 14.57 7.24
N HIS A 509 -7.47 15.20 7.06
CA HIS A 509 -7.61 16.38 6.21
C HIS A 509 -6.67 17.51 6.63
N MET A 510 -6.69 17.92 7.91
CA MET A 510 -5.82 19.01 8.38
C MET A 510 -4.34 18.65 8.33
N PHE A 511 -3.98 17.38 8.60
CA PHE A 511 -2.60 16.93 8.45
C PHE A 511 -2.12 17.10 7.01
N SER A 512 -2.95 16.69 6.04
CA SER A 512 -2.67 16.87 4.61
C SER A 512 -2.65 18.35 4.21
N ALA A 513 -3.57 19.16 4.72
CA ALA A 513 -3.65 20.59 4.39
C ALA A 513 -2.44 21.37 4.90
N ILE A 514 -1.95 21.04 6.11
CA ILE A 514 -0.74 21.63 6.70
C ILE A 514 0.49 21.21 5.92
N GLU A 515 0.64 19.92 5.60
CA GLU A 515 1.79 19.41 4.84
C GLU A 515 2.00 20.17 3.53
N HIS A 516 0.92 20.51 2.84
CA HIS A 516 0.97 21.18 1.53
C HIS A 516 0.94 22.73 1.65
N HIS A 517 0.97 23.27 2.86
CA HIS A 517 1.02 24.71 3.05
C HIS A 517 2.43 25.25 2.74
N PRO A 518 2.56 26.38 2.03
CA PRO A 518 3.87 27.01 1.81
C PRO A 518 4.62 27.28 3.12
N GLY A 519 5.87 26.82 3.20
CA GLY A 519 6.69 26.94 4.41
C GLY A 519 6.32 25.96 5.53
N ALA A 520 5.57 24.90 5.22
CA ALA A 520 5.30 23.77 6.10
C ALA A 520 5.64 22.45 5.39
N ASP A 521 5.75 21.37 6.15
CA ASP A 521 6.00 20.02 5.65
C ASP A 521 5.34 18.96 6.54
N VAL A 522 5.63 17.69 6.25
CA VAL A 522 5.20 16.56 7.09
C VAL A 522 5.61 16.71 8.56
N THR A 523 6.76 17.32 8.86
CA THR A 523 7.22 17.54 10.25
C THR A 523 6.37 18.61 10.94
N VAL A 524 6.06 19.70 10.24
CA VAL A 524 5.17 20.74 10.74
C VAL A 524 3.77 20.17 11.01
N ALA A 525 3.27 19.31 10.11
CA ALA A 525 2.01 18.60 10.32
C ALA A 525 2.05 17.67 11.54
N MET A 526 3.16 16.94 11.76
CA MET A 526 3.38 16.14 12.96
C MET A 526 3.36 16.99 14.24
N PHE A 527 3.98 18.17 14.22
CA PHE A 527 4.03 19.08 15.37
C PHE A 527 2.67 19.70 15.69
N LEU A 528 1.91 20.11 14.68
CA LEU A 528 0.61 20.74 14.86
C LEU A 528 -0.49 19.75 15.26
N VAL A 529 -0.58 18.62 14.57
CA VAL A 529 -1.63 17.61 14.84
C VAL A 529 -1.27 16.71 16.03
N GLY A 530 0.03 16.59 16.36
CA GLY A 530 0.49 15.74 17.46
C GLY A 530 0.47 14.24 17.13
N ARG A 531 0.64 13.89 15.86
CA ARG A 531 0.65 12.50 15.36
C ARG A 531 1.95 12.23 14.62
N GLU A 532 2.59 11.10 14.91
CA GLU A 532 3.79 10.69 14.19
C GLU A 532 3.47 10.21 12.77
N GLU A 533 4.39 10.52 11.84
CA GLU A 533 4.37 10.00 10.47
C GLU A 533 5.76 9.48 10.10
N PHE A 534 5.83 8.36 9.38
CA PHE A 534 7.09 7.68 9.10
C PHE A 534 8.09 8.58 8.35
N LEU A 535 7.61 9.31 7.35
CA LEU A 535 8.44 10.19 6.51
C LEU A 535 9.00 11.39 7.28
N GLY A 536 8.25 11.90 8.26
CA GLY A 536 8.67 13.06 9.05
C GLY A 536 9.55 12.71 10.26
N ARG A 537 9.68 11.43 10.62
CA ARG A 537 10.51 11.01 11.78
C ARG A 537 11.96 11.46 11.66
N ASN A 538 12.64 11.17 10.54
CA ASN A 538 14.05 11.56 10.37
C ASN A 538 14.25 13.08 10.34
N PRO A 539 13.50 13.84 9.52
CA PRO A 539 13.51 15.31 9.54
C PRO A 539 13.27 15.92 10.93
N SER A 540 12.32 15.37 11.70
CA SER A 540 11.95 15.89 13.03
C SER A 540 13.08 15.87 14.06
N PHE A 541 14.13 15.05 13.86
CA PHE A 541 15.31 15.12 14.72
C PHE A 541 16.05 16.45 14.61
N TYR A 542 15.94 17.12 13.45
CA TYR A 542 16.68 18.33 13.10
C TYR A 542 15.81 19.59 13.09
N THR A 543 14.48 19.46 13.02
CA THR A 543 13.58 20.63 13.01
C THR A 543 13.43 21.25 14.39
N SER A 544 13.52 22.57 14.50
CA SER A 544 13.14 23.33 15.69
C SER A 544 12.52 24.66 15.26
N LEU A 545 11.21 24.82 15.45
CA LEU A 545 10.46 25.99 14.96
C LEU A 545 9.83 26.78 16.11
N PRO A 546 9.74 28.12 16.02
CA PRO A 546 9.06 28.95 17.01
C PRO A 546 7.59 28.56 17.12
N THR A 547 7.05 28.57 18.34
CA THR A 547 5.63 28.31 18.60
C THR A 547 4.72 29.25 17.82
N SER A 548 5.06 30.54 17.80
CA SER A 548 4.33 31.58 17.04
C SER A 548 4.26 31.29 15.53
N ARG A 549 5.32 30.74 14.95
CA ARG A 549 5.32 30.37 13.52
C ARG A 549 4.41 29.18 13.25
N LEU A 550 4.41 28.18 14.13
CA LEU A 550 3.50 27.02 14.01
C LEU A 550 2.04 27.45 14.16
N GLU A 551 1.75 28.29 15.14
CA GLU A 551 0.42 28.90 15.36
C GLU A 551 -0.06 29.67 14.12
N GLN A 552 0.82 30.50 13.54
CA GLN A 552 0.53 31.23 12.31
C GLN A 552 0.20 30.28 11.15
N ILE A 553 1.02 29.25 10.91
CA ILE A 553 0.77 28.26 9.84
C ILE A 553 -0.58 27.57 10.06
N TYR A 554 -0.89 27.17 11.29
CA TYR A 554 -2.17 26.54 11.60
C TYR A 554 -3.36 27.47 11.30
N CYS A 555 -3.27 28.73 11.74
CA CYS A 555 -4.26 29.76 11.47
C CYS A 555 -4.44 30.00 9.96
N ASP A 556 -3.35 30.18 9.21
CA ASP A 556 -3.37 30.39 7.76
C ASP A 556 -4.04 29.21 7.03
N VAL A 557 -3.76 27.97 7.44
CA VAL A 557 -4.40 26.76 6.90
C VAL A 557 -5.89 26.75 7.23
N CYS A 558 -6.29 27.08 8.46
CA CYS A 558 -7.68 27.16 8.86
C CYS A 558 -8.46 28.18 8.00
N HIS A 559 -7.90 29.37 7.81
CA HIS A 559 -8.45 30.40 6.92
C HIS A 559 -8.55 29.90 5.48
N SER A 560 -7.51 29.26 4.95
CA SER A 560 -7.51 28.69 3.60
C SER A 560 -8.59 27.63 3.39
N VAL A 561 -8.77 26.71 4.35
CA VAL A 561 -9.81 25.67 4.28
C VAL A 561 -11.21 26.30 4.33
N ARG A 562 -11.44 27.26 5.24
CA ARG A 562 -12.71 28.01 5.32
C ARG A 562 -13.02 28.74 4.01
N ASP A 563 -12.06 29.48 3.49
CA ASP A 563 -12.27 30.32 2.32
C ASP A 563 -12.51 29.48 1.05
N ARG A 564 -11.81 28.35 0.91
CA ARG A 564 -12.08 27.37 -0.15
C ARG A 564 -13.47 26.75 -0.01
N HIS A 565 -13.88 26.42 1.21
CA HIS A 565 -15.24 25.92 1.46
C HIS A 565 -16.31 26.92 1.03
N PHE A 566 -16.16 28.20 1.38
CA PHE A 566 -17.13 29.24 1.00
C PHE A 566 -17.19 29.48 -0.51
N LYS A 567 -16.06 29.34 -1.22
CA LYS A 567 -16.04 29.38 -2.68
C LYS A 567 -16.77 28.21 -3.31
N GLU A 568 -16.55 26.99 -2.79
CA GLU A 568 -17.18 25.76 -3.29
C GLU A 568 -18.70 25.75 -3.02
N ARG A 569 -19.13 26.25 -1.86
CA ARG A 569 -20.54 26.27 -1.44
C ARG A 569 -20.95 27.65 -0.90
N PRO A 570 -21.24 28.60 -1.79
CA PRO A 570 -21.79 29.90 -1.39
C PRO A 570 -23.16 29.71 -0.74
N ARG A 571 -23.44 30.41 0.38
CA ARG A 571 -24.76 30.44 1.03
C ARG A 571 -25.25 31.89 1.14
N GLN A 572 -26.54 32.13 0.95
CA GLN A 572 -27.16 33.42 1.28
C GLN A 572 -27.02 33.67 2.80
N ASN A 573 -26.61 34.89 3.18
CA ASN A 573 -26.26 35.29 4.56
C ASN A 573 -25.01 34.62 5.15
N GLN A 574 -24.05 34.21 4.31
CA GLN A 574 -22.68 33.95 4.77
C GLN A 574 -22.06 35.25 5.28
N THR A 575 -22.28 35.57 6.55
CA THR A 575 -21.41 36.53 7.23
C THR A 575 -20.03 35.87 7.27
N ARG A 576 -19.09 36.37 6.45
CA ARG A 576 -17.68 36.27 6.83
C ARG A 576 -17.66 36.83 8.25
N VAL A 577 -17.37 35.99 9.24
CA VAL A 577 -17.13 36.49 10.58
C VAL A 577 -15.86 37.34 10.44
N GLU A 578 -16.07 38.63 10.19
CA GLU A 578 -15.09 39.70 10.19
C GLU A 578 -14.81 40.18 11.61
N GLU A 579 -15.41 39.54 12.63
CA GLU A 579 -14.81 39.54 13.96
C GLU A 579 -13.45 38.88 13.81
N LEU A 580 -12.45 39.70 13.49
CA LEU A 580 -11.06 39.50 13.82
C LEU A 580 -11.09 39.04 15.27
N PHE A 581 -11.03 37.73 15.47
CA PHE A 581 -10.66 37.20 16.75
C PHE A 581 -9.27 37.75 16.97
N GLU A 582 -9.16 38.75 17.85
CA GLU A 582 -7.86 39.22 18.28
C GLU A 582 -7.12 37.98 18.76
N ALA A 583 -6.07 37.59 18.04
CA ALA A 583 -5.20 36.51 18.44
C ALA A 583 -4.70 36.91 19.83
N HIS A 584 -5.14 36.18 20.85
CA HIS A 584 -4.73 36.50 22.21
C HIS A 584 -3.29 36.04 22.33
N GLU A 585 -2.34 36.97 22.51
CA GLU A 585 -0.93 36.64 22.67
C GLU A 585 -0.75 35.62 23.79
N ILE A 586 -0.37 34.41 23.42
CA ILE A 586 0.17 33.43 24.36
C ILE A 586 1.54 33.96 24.76
N LYS A 587 1.69 34.32 26.04
CA LYS A 587 2.80 35.09 26.60
C LYS A 587 4.22 34.52 26.42
N ASP A 588 4.41 33.40 25.73
CA ASP A 588 5.72 32.76 25.57
C ASP A 588 6.12 32.48 24.11
N HIS A 589 6.19 33.56 23.31
CA HIS A 589 6.70 33.54 21.93
C HIS A 589 8.21 33.26 21.82
N ARG A 590 8.90 32.94 22.93
CA ARG A 590 10.36 32.69 22.93
C ARG A 590 10.70 31.20 22.88
N THR A 591 9.71 30.32 22.96
CA THR A 591 9.90 28.87 22.95
C THR A 591 9.78 28.28 21.55
N HIS A 592 10.44 27.14 21.36
CA HIS A 592 10.44 26.40 20.10
C HIS A 592 9.86 25.00 20.31
N VAL A 593 9.37 24.39 19.24
CA VAL A 593 8.95 22.99 19.21
C VAL A 593 9.94 22.18 18.39
N GLY A 594 10.30 21.01 18.89
CA GLY A 594 11.15 20.05 18.18
C GLY A 594 12.53 19.89 18.82
N SER A 595 13.57 20.14 18.03
CA SER A 595 14.93 19.76 18.38
C SER A 595 15.59 20.70 19.40
N PRO A 596 16.12 20.19 20.52
CA PRO A 596 16.75 21.01 21.55
C PRO A 596 18.22 21.31 21.27
N PHE A 597 18.73 20.97 20.08
CA PHE A 597 20.13 21.17 19.68
C PHE A 597 20.31 22.28 18.65
N ARG A 598 19.27 23.08 18.38
CA ARG A 598 19.36 24.22 17.47
C ARG A 598 20.14 25.36 18.12
N PRO A 599 21.35 25.71 17.66
CA PRO A 599 22.15 26.79 18.24
C PRO A 599 21.48 28.15 18.03
N THR A 600 21.68 29.06 18.97
CA THR A 600 21.30 30.46 18.82
C THR A 600 22.29 31.22 17.92
N PRO A 601 21.88 32.33 17.27
CA PRO A 601 22.80 33.18 16.48
C PRO A 601 24.01 33.67 17.29
N GLN A 602 23.81 33.95 18.58
CA GLN A 602 24.87 34.34 19.51
C GLN A 602 25.89 33.23 19.69
N THR A 603 25.44 31.99 19.90
CA THR A 603 26.31 30.80 20.00
C THR A 603 27.15 30.60 18.74
N ILE A 604 26.55 30.78 17.55
CA ILE A 604 27.29 30.66 16.28
C ILE A 604 28.34 31.76 16.16
N THR A 605 27.99 33.00 16.50
CA THR A 605 28.91 34.13 16.48
C THR A 605 30.10 33.89 17.43
N GLN A 606 29.84 33.37 18.62
CA GLN A 606 30.87 32.99 19.60
C GLN A 606 31.76 31.85 19.07
N LEU A 607 31.18 30.83 18.45
CA LEU A 607 31.93 29.74 17.83
C LEU A 607 32.87 30.27 16.74
N VAL A 608 32.36 31.08 15.80
CA VAL A 608 33.15 31.64 14.71
C VAL A 608 34.28 32.51 15.24
N THR A 609 34.00 33.35 16.25
CA THR A 609 35.00 34.19 16.90
C THR A 609 36.11 33.34 17.53
N TYR A 610 35.72 32.31 18.29
CA TYR A 610 36.67 31.41 18.94
C TYR A 610 37.52 30.61 17.93
N LEU A 611 36.94 30.17 16.81
CA LEU A 611 37.69 29.49 15.75
C LEU A 611 38.74 30.41 15.11
N LYS A 612 38.40 31.69 14.90
CA LYS A 612 39.34 32.71 14.41
C LYS A 612 40.45 33.00 15.43
N GLU A 613 40.12 33.09 16.71
CA GLU A 613 41.10 33.27 17.80
C GLU A 613 42.10 32.10 17.87
N ILE A 614 41.61 30.85 17.78
CA ILE A 614 42.48 29.67 17.71
C ILE A 614 43.43 29.77 16.52
N HIS A 615 42.92 30.14 15.34
CA HIS A 615 43.75 30.28 14.15
C HIS A 615 44.80 31.40 14.30
N ALA A 616 44.39 32.57 14.80
CA ALA A 616 45.30 33.68 15.05
C ALA A 616 46.40 33.29 16.06
N SER A 617 46.04 32.62 17.16
CA SER A 617 47.02 32.15 18.16
C SER A 617 48.05 31.17 17.55
N ALA A 618 47.65 30.36 16.57
CA ALA A 618 48.55 29.47 15.86
C ALA A 618 49.53 30.24 14.94
N GLN A 619 49.14 31.40 14.42
CA GLN A 619 50.02 32.26 13.60
C GLN A 619 51.16 32.86 14.43
N TRP A 620 50.89 33.20 15.69
CA TRP A 620 51.86 33.81 16.61
C TRP A 620 52.76 32.80 17.35
N ALA A 621 52.56 31.49 17.16
CA ALA A 621 53.42 30.48 17.77
C ALA A 621 54.85 30.48 17.18
N ASP A 622 55.81 29.96 17.96
CA ASP A 622 57.20 29.82 17.54
C ASP A 622 57.34 28.94 16.29
N LYS A 623 58.28 29.30 15.41
CA LYS A 623 58.56 28.57 14.16
C LYS A 623 58.94 27.12 14.48
N SER A 624 58.01 26.20 14.23
CA SER A 624 58.15 24.78 14.54
C SER A 624 57.19 23.95 13.69
N VAL A 625 57.43 22.64 13.60
CA VAL A 625 56.48 21.68 13.01
C VAL A 625 55.11 21.77 13.71
N LEU A 626 55.12 21.99 15.02
CA LEU A 626 53.91 22.16 15.84
C LEU A 626 53.09 23.39 15.43
N LYS A 627 53.74 24.51 15.07
CA LYS A 627 53.07 25.69 14.50
C LYS A 627 52.33 25.32 13.21
N LEU A 628 53.00 24.62 12.30
CA LEU A 628 52.41 24.23 11.03
C LEU A 628 51.20 23.30 11.24
N MET A 629 51.30 22.33 12.17
CA MET A 629 50.17 21.47 12.54
C MET A 629 49.00 22.27 13.14
N ARG A 630 49.27 23.22 14.03
CA ARG A 630 48.22 24.08 14.64
C ARG A 630 47.53 24.96 13.60
N LEU A 631 48.28 25.53 12.66
CA LEU A 631 47.74 26.31 11.55
C LEU A 631 46.83 25.46 10.67
N HIS A 632 47.30 24.27 10.26
CA HIS A 632 46.54 23.34 9.44
C HIS A 632 45.25 22.87 10.13
N ASN A 633 45.35 22.40 11.37
CA ASN A 633 44.20 21.89 12.12
C ASN A 633 43.16 22.99 12.42
N SER A 634 43.60 24.21 12.72
CA SER A 634 42.69 25.34 12.97
C SER A 634 41.97 25.79 11.70
N MET A 635 42.68 25.92 10.58
CA MET A 635 42.08 26.26 9.28
C MET A 635 41.11 25.17 8.83
N THR A 636 41.51 23.91 8.96
CA THR A 636 40.67 22.73 8.69
C THR A 636 39.36 22.78 9.46
N ARG A 637 39.44 23.00 10.78
CA ARG A 637 38.26 23.05 11.63
C ARG A 637 37.35 24.23 11.27
N TYR A 638 37.93 25.40 11.01
CA TYR A 638 37.19 26.58 10.58
C TYR A 638 36.43 26.33 9.27
N THR A 639 37.10 25.77 8.26
CA THR A 639 36.47 25.41 6.97
C THR A 639 35.38 24.35 7.17
N ALA A 640 35.63 23.31 7.98
CA ALA A 640 34.65 22.25 8.24
C ALA A 640 33.34 22.78 8.85
N PHE A 641 33.42 23.73 9.80
CA PHE A 641 32.23 24.37 10.35
C PHE A 641 31.52 25.25 9.34
N ILE A 642 32.25 26.01 8.50
CA ILE A 642 31.62 26.80 7.43
C ILE A 642 30.85 25.90 6.49
N VAL A 643 31.45 24.80 6.02
CA VAL A 643 30.78 23.83 5.15
C VAL A 643 29.54 23.27 5.86
N ALA A 644 29.69 22.79 7.10
CA ALA A 644 28.60 22.18 7.84
C ALA A 644 27.39 23.11 8.05
N PHE A 645 27.63 24.40 8.32
CA PHE A 645 26.56 25.41 8.48
C PHE A 645 26.03 25.96 7.15
N ALA A 646 26.79 25.87 6.07
CA ALA A 646 26.39 26.33 4.75
C ALA A 646 25.59 25.29 3.96
N THR A 647 25.90 24.00 4.13
CA THR A 647 25.36 22.92 3.29
C THR A 647 24.63 21.83 4.07
N GLY A 648 24.78 21.77 5.40
CA GLY A 648 24.18 20.71 6.21
C GLY A 648 24.83 19.34 6.04
N PHE A 649 26.05 19.31 5.49
CA PHE A 649 26.81 18.11 5.18
C PHE A 649 27.10 17.24 6.44
N ARG A 650 26.97 15.91 6.32
CA ARG A 650 27.30 14.98 7.41
C ARG A 650 28.76 14.54 7.33
N ALA A 651 29.56 14.97 8.30
CA ALA A 651 30.97 14.55 8.43
C ALA A 651 31.14 13.11 8.93
N VAL A 652 30.66 12.10 8.20
CA VAL A 652 30.75 10.68 8.60
C VAL A 652 32.16 10.12 8.35
N ARG A 653 32.80 10.51 7.23
CA ARG A 653 34.16 10.08 6.86
C ARG A 653 35.06 11.24 6.43
N ASP A 654 34.52 12.19 5.68
CA ASP A 654 35.21 13.40 5.22
C ASP A 654 34.21 14.56 5.29
N PRO A 655 34.47 15.68 5.99
CA PRO A 655 33.56 16.83 6.08
C PRO A 655 33.57 17.73 4.84
N PHE A 656 34.36 17.40 3.82
CA PHE A 656 34.51 18.20 2.60
C PHE A 656 33.98 17.46 1.38
N LEU A 657 33.46 18.23 0.42
CA LEU A 657 33.01 17.73 -0.89
C LEU A 657 34.23 17.54 -1.80
N SER A 658 34.18 16.57 -2.71
CA SER A 658 35.23 16.41 -3.71
C SER A 658 35.26 17.61 -4.65
N ALA A 659 36.45 18.08 -5.03
CA ALA A 659 36.57 19.18 -5.98
C ALA A 659 35.90 18.86 -7.34
N ALA A 660 35.85 17.58 -7.72
CA ALA A 660 35.18 17.10 -8.94
C ALA A 660 33.65 17.10 -8.83
N GLU A 661 33.10 17.14 -7.61
CA GLU A 661 31.66 17.17 -7.36
C GLU A 661 31.12 18.61 -7.30
N ILE A 662 31.99 19.61 -7.39
CA ILE A 662 31.65 21.04 -7.28
C ILE A 662 31.79 21.69 -8.66
N ASP A 663 30.70 22.30 -9.13
CA ASP A 663 30.78 23.32 -10.17
C ASP A 663 31.19 24.66 -9.55
N TRP A 664 32.48 24.96 -9.65
CA TRP A 664 33.09 26.16 -9.08
C TRP A 664 32.60 27.48 -9.68
N LYS A 665 31.91 27.44 -10.83
CA LYS A 665 31.35 28.62 -11.49
C LYS A 665 29.95 28.93 -10.98
N SER A 666 29.07 27.94 -10.93
CA SER A 666 27.68 28.12 -10.47
C SER A 666 27.52 28.00 -8.95
N GLY A 667 28.41 27.27 -8.31
CA GLY A 667 28.34 26.90 -6.89
C GLY A 667 27.46 25.70 -6.59
N PHE A 668 26.90 25.03 -7.60
CA PHE A 668 26.23 23.76 -7.40
C PHE A 668 27.22 22.65 -7.11
N ALA A 669 26.83 21.71 -6.26
CA ALA A 669 27.62 20.53 -5.96
C ALA A 669 26.75 19.29 -5.76
N VAL A 670 27.30 18.11 -6.07
CA VAL A 670 26.65 16.83 -5.78
C VAL A 670 27.11 16.36 -4.41
N LEU A 671 26.16 16.12 -3.51
CA LEU A 671 26.39 15.57 -2.19
C LEU A 671 25.95 14.10 -2.20
N SER A 672 26.92 13.19 -2.13
CA SER A 672 26.72 11.75 -1.98
C SER A 672 27.20 11.31 -0.58
N ASP A 673 26.26 11.18 0.36
CA ASP A 673 26.55 10.73 1.73
C ASP A 673 26.06 9.30 1.91
N LYS A 674 26.98 8.38 2.22
CA LYS A 674 26.69 6.94 2.43
C LYS A 674 25.92 6.27 1.27
N ASP A 675 26.27 6.56 0.03
CA ASP A 675 25.65 5.89 -1.11
C ASP A 675 26.20 4.48 -1.34
N ASN A 676 25.28 3.59 -1.75
CA ASN A 676 25.60 2.32 -2.40
C ASN A 676 25.92 2.60 -3.89
N GLU A 677 26.29 1.57 -4.66
CA GLU A 677 26.65 1.69 -6.09
C GLU A 677 25.63 2.46 -6.94
N ASP A 678 24.34 2.47 -6.54
CA ASP A 678 23.24 3.12 -7.25
C ASP A 678 23.08 4.64 -6.99
N CYS A 679 23.93 5.27 -6.15
CA CYS A 679 23.90 6.72 -5.85
C CYS A 679 22.52 7.26 -5.40
N TYR A 680 21.69 6.43 -4.77
CA TYR A 680 20.27 6.75 -4.49
C TYR A 680 20.05 7.96 -3.57
N ASN A 681 20.97 8.27 -2.65
CA ASN A 681 20.88 9.44 -1.76
C ASN A 681 21.73 10.62 -2.23
N ALA A 682 22.32 10.53 -3.42
CA ALA A 682 23.04 11.63 -4.03
C ALA A 682 22.06 12.76 -4.37
N ARG A 683 22.45 14.00 -4.06
CA ARG A 683 21.58 15.16 -4.27
C ARG A 683 22.36 16.40 -4.67
N LEU A 684 21.72 17.24 -5.46
CA LEU A 684 22.25 18.53 -5.84
C LEU A 684 22.04 19.52 -4.69
N ILE A 685 23.11 20.20 -4.28
CA ILE A 685 23.10 21.27 -3.29
C ILE A 685 23.71 22.53 -3.89
N TRP A 686 23.38 23.68 -3.32
CA TRP A 686 24.04 24.94 -3.65
C TRP A 686 24.98 25.36 -2.52
N ILE A 687 26.21 25.70 -2.87
CA ILE A 687 27.24 26.18 -1.95
C ILE A 687 27.28 27.72 -2.04
N PRO A 688 26.99 28.44 -0.93
CA PRO A 688 27.06 29.89 -0.91
C PRO A 688 28.46 30.42 -1.29
N PRO A 689 28.56 31.58 -1.97
CA PRO A 689 29.84 32.13 -2.45
C PRO A 689 30.90 32.30 -1.37
N VAL A 690 30.51 32.60 -0.13
CA VAL A 690 31.42 32.70 1.02
C VAL A 690 32.07 31.35 1.34
N CYS A 691 31.28 30.27 1.29
CA CYS A 691 31.78 28.91 1.52
C CYS A 691 32.66 28.44 0.36
N LEU A 692 32.29 28.72 -0.89
CA LEU A 692 33.12 28.42 -2.06
C LEU A 692 34.49 29.10 -2.00
N ARG A 693 34.54 30.39 -1.64
CA ARG A 693 35.83 31.10 -1.48
C ARG A 693 36.68 30.45 -0.38
N GLN A 694 36.07 30.10 0.75
CA GLN A 694 36.78 29.43 1.83
C GLN A 694 37.32 28.06 1.40
N LEU A 695 36.56 27.29 0.61
CA LEU A 695 37.02 26.00 0.06
C LEU A 695 38.24 26.20 -0.86
N LYS A 696 38.24 27.21 -1.73
CA LYS A 696 39.41 27.55 -2.57
C LYS A 696 40.64 27.92 -1.73
N PHE A 697 40.47 28.78 -0.73
CA PHE A 697 41.59 29.13 0.18
C PHE A 697 42.10 27.91 0.95
N PHE A 698 41.21 26.99 1.29
CA PHE A 698 41.60 25.80 2.00
C PHE A 698 42.33 24.80 1.10
N GLU A 699 41.89 24.61 -0.14
CA GLU A 699 42.59 23.81 -1.16
C GLU A 699 44.02 24.33 -1.40
N GLU A 700 44.17 25.65 -1.58
CA GLU A 700 45.48 26.29 -1.71
C GLU A 700 46.34 26.10 -0.44
N HIS A 701 45.75 26.28 0.74
CA HIS A 701 46.43 26.05 2.00
C HIS A 701 46.95 24.62 2.11
N GLN A 702 46.13 23.64 1.70
CA GLN A 702 46.51 22.23 1.75
C GLN A 702 47.64 21.88 0.81
N HIS A 703 47.58 22.34 -0.44
CA HIS A 703 48.65 22.11 -1.40
C HIS A 703 50.00 22.57 -0.83
N ASN A 704 50.01 23.78 -0.25
CA ASN A 704 51.19 24.36 0.39
C ASN A 704 51.61 23.63 1.68
N ALA A 705 50.64 23.23 2.51
CA ALA A 705 50.89 22.57 3.79
C ALA A 705 51.41 21.14 3.60
N LEU A 706 50.84 20.36 2.66
CA LEU A 706 51.26 19.00 2.33
C LEU A 706 52.71 18.97 1.83
N ALA A 707 53.08 19.89 0.94
CA ALA A 707 54.46 20.02 0.48
C ALA A 707 55.44 20.20 1.65
N ARG A 708 55.07 21.03 2.64
CA ARG A 708 55.89 21.28 3.83
C ARG A 708 55.88 20.10 4.82
N PHE A 709 54.74 19.45 5.02
CA PHE A 709 54.65 18.29 5.91
C PHE A 709 55.45 17.10 5.37
N ASN A 710 55.46 16.88 4.06
CA ASN A 710 56.26 15.82 3.43
C ASN A 710 57.77 16.03 3.64
N LEU A 711 58.24 17.29 3.70
CA LEU A 711 59.64 17.61 3.97
C LEU A 711 60.01 17.51 5.45
N LEU A 712 59.10 17.95 6.33
CA LEU A 712 59.38 18.11 7.76
C LEU A 712 59.00 16.90 8.62
N ILE A 713 58.18 15.98 8.10
CA ILE A 713 57.68 14.80 8.82
C ILE A 713 57.82 13.56 7.91
N PRO A 714 59.02 12.97 7.81
CA PRO A 714 59.28 11.84 6.91
C PRO A 714 58.45 10.58 7.23
N THR A 715 57.98 10.42 8.48
CA THR A 715 57.10 9.31 8.87
C THR A 715 55.73 9.34 8.17
N LEU A 716 55.34 10.47 7.59
CA LEU A 716 54.17 10.54 6.71
C LEU A 716 54.45 9.88 5.34
N GLN A 717 55.70 9.89 4.83
CA GLN A 717 56.08 9.22 3.57
C GLN A 717 56.08 7.69 3.67
N ASN A 718 56.50 7.11 4.81
CA ASN A 718 56.65 5.66 4.99
C ASN A 718 55.32 4.87 5.05
N ARG A 719 54.16 5.55 4.97
CA ARG A 719 52.86 4.90 4.72
C ARG A 719 52.47 4.92 3.23
N GLY A 720 53.45 5.13 2.35
CA GLY A 720 53.38 5.34 0.90
C GLY A 720 52.47 4.38 0.13
N GLU A 721 52.42 3.11 0.52
CA GLU A 721 51.55 2.11 -0.12
C GLU A 721 50.05 2.34 0.12
N ARG A 722 49.68 3.14 1.14
CA ARG A 722 48.30 3.63 1.36
C ARG A 722 48.09 5.08 0.87
N LEU A 723 49.14 5.76 0.40
CA LEU A 723 49.12 7.14 -0.11
C LEU A 723 48.81 7.24 -1.61
N SER A 724 48.97 6.17 -2.39
CA SER A 724 48.47 6.12 -3.77
C SER A 724 46.94 6.31 -3.86
N ASN A 725 46.21 5.93 -2.80
CA ASN A 725 44.78 6.23 -2.63
C ASN A 725 44.48 7.64 -2.06
N LEU A 726 45.52 8.41 -1.70
CA LEU A 726 45.43 9.77 -1.15
C LEU A 726 45.73 10.86 -2.21
N VAL A 727 45.97 10.47 -3.46
CA VAL A 727 46.26 11.36 -4.60
C VAL A 727 45.09 12.30 -4.93
N THR A 728 43.90 12.08 -4.35
CA THR A 728 42.76 12.99 -4.45
C THR A 728 42.22 13.37 -3.07
N GLY A 729 42.76 14.45 -2.50
CA GLY A 729 41.98 15.42 -1.72
C GLY A 729 41.38 14.98 -0.39
N ARG A 730 41.91 13.98 0.33
CA ARG A 730 41.43 13.71 1.70
C ARG A 730 42.19 14.53 2.71
N TYR A 731 41.54 15.61 3.13
CA TYR A 731 41.99 16.51 4.17
C TYR A 731 42.30 15.68 5.46
N MET A 732 43.39 15.96 6.18
CA MET A 732 43.78 15.19 7.39
C MET A 732 43.73 16.07 8.64
N PHE A 733 43.55 15.46 9.82
CA PHE A 733 43.80 16.13 11.11
C PHE A 733 45.10 15.60 11.71
N LEU A 734 46.01 16.47 12.14
CA LEU A 734 47.34 16.06 12.62
C LEU A 734 47.38 16.01 14.16
N SER A 735 47.86 14.91 14.73
CA SER A 735 48.06 14.77 16.18
C SER A 735 49.48 14.30 16.52
N LYS A 736 50.00 14.74 17.66
CA LYS A 736 51.24 14.18 18.24
C LYS A 736 50.90 12.82 18.86
N ARG A 737 51.72 11.79 18.63
CA ARG A 737 51.53 10.44 19.17
C ARG A 737 52.21 10.26 20.53
N ASP A 738 53.36 10.89 20.69
CA ASP A 738 54.25 10.71 21.83
C ASP A 738 54.99 12.04 22.07
N LEU A 739 55.11 12.42 23.34
CA LEU A 739 55.71 13.68 23.76
C LEU A 739 57.24 13.68 23.55
N ASP A 740 57.88 12.50 23.61
CA ASP A 740 59.33 12.36 23.65
C ASP A 740 59.94 12.08 22.27
N THR A 741 59.25 11.32 21.41
CA THR A 741 59.74 10.94 20.06
C THR A 741 59.37 11.92 18.95
N HIS A 742 58.57 12.94 19.25
CA HIS A 742 58.02 13.89 18.25
C HIS A 742 57.26 13.26 17.08
N GLU A 743 56.85 11.98 17.17
CA GLU A 743 56.08 11.32 16.14
C GLU A 743 54.72 12.00 15.92
N CYS A 744 54.42 12.30 14.66
CA CYS A 744 53.15 12.90 14.22
C CYS A 744 52.33 11.87 13.45
N VAL A 745 51.03 11.82 13.71
CA VAL A 745 50.08 10.92 13.05
C VAL A 745 48.98 11.72 12.38
N ALA A 746 48.69 11.35 11.13
CA ALA A 746 47.49 11.80 10.42
C ALA A 746 46.28 10.97 10.85
N LEU A 747 45.23 11.65 11.28
CA LEU A 747 43.94 11.08 11.65
C LEU A 747 42.91 11.43 10.57
N THR A 748 42.07 10.45 10.24
CA THR A 748 40.84 10.67 9.46
C THR A 748 39.90 11.56 10.25
N TYR A 749 39.12 12.40 9.56
CA TYR A 749 38.12 13.21 10.27
C TYR A 749 37.03 12.37 10.91
N SER A 750 36.57 12.89 12.03
CA SER A 750 35.32 12.50 12.64
C SER A 750 34.73 13.70 13.38
N PRO A 751 33.42 13.71 13.64
CA PRO A 751 32.79 14.76 14.44
C PRO A 751 33.48 14.92 15.79
N LYS A 752 33.87 13.81 16.43
CA LYS A 752 34.60 13.80 17.71
C LYS A 752 35.93 14.55 17.63
N ILE A 753 36.69 14.39 16.55
CA ILE A 753 37.98 15.08 16.36
C ILE A 753 37.74 16.59 16.16
N LEU A 754 36.74 16.96 15.35
CA LEU A 754 36.39 18.36 15.10
C LEU A 754 35.91 19.07 16.38
N GLU A 755 35.22 18.35 17.27
CA GLU A 755 34.73 18.84 18.56
C GLU A 755 35.81 18.94 19.67
N THR A 756 36.98 18.32 19.47
CA THR A 756 38.07 18.30 20.47
C THR A 756 38.48 19.71 20.88
N ASN A 757 38.49 19.99 22.18
CA ASN A 757 38.84 21.28 22.81
C ASN A 757 37.88 22.45 22.50
N LEU A 758 36.68 22.18 21.98
CA LEU A 758 35.65 23.21 21.78
C LEU A 758 34.67 23.33 22.95
N GLN A 759 34.49 22.26 23.74
CA GLN A 759 33.44 22.11 24.77
C GLN A 759 33.35 23.24 25.81
N LYS A 760 34.42 24.01 26.02
CA LYS A 760 34.42 25.17 26.92
C LYS A 760 33.67 26.39 26.34
N LYS A 761 33.70 26.57 25.01
CA LYS A 761 33.11 27.71 24.30
C LYS A 761 31.93 27.31 23.41
N TYR A 762 31.92 26.07 22.94
CA TYR A 762 30.86 25.48 22.14
C TYR A 762 30.65 24.02 22.56
N ALA A 763 29.56 23.77 23.29
CA ALA A 763 29.21 22.48 23.86
C ALA A 763 28.23 21.67 23.00
N LEU A 764 27.62 22.30 21.99
CA LEU A 764 26.72 21.63 21.05
C LEU A 764 27.50 20.66 20.14
N PRO A 765 26.86 19.57 19.68
CA PRO A 765 27.50 18.63 18.77
C PRO A 765 27.79 19.29 17.42
N PHE A 766 28.76 18.77 16.67
CA PHE A 766 29.09 19.24 15.31
C PHE A 766 27.86 19.20 14.40
N ASN A 767 27.02 18.17 14.57
CA ASN A 767 25.78 17.99 13.80
C ASN A 767 24.73 19.08 14.06
N ALA A 768 24.88 19.92 15.10
CA ALA A 768 24.01 21.06 15.41
C ALA A 768 23.84 22.04 14.23
N SER A 769 24.79 22.04 13.28
CA SER A 769 24.67 22.81 12.03
C SER A 769 23.44 22.43 11.20
N ARG A 770 23.07 21.14 11.15
CA ARG A 770 21.87 20.66 10.44
C ARG A 770 20.60 21.13 11.12
N HIS A 771 20.60 21.12 12.45
CA HIS A 771 19.48 21.64 13.24
C HIS A 771 19.24 23.12 12.97
N TYR A 772 20.33 23.89 12.88
CA TYR A 772 20.28 25.31 12.54
C TYR A 772 19.79 25.55 11.11
N LEU A 773 20.44 24.92 10.13
CA LEU A 773 20.22 25.20 8.72
C LEU A 773 18.81 24.82 8.27
N ARG A 774 18.33 23.62 8.63
CA ARG A 774 16.95 23.20 8.36
C ARG A 774 15.95 24.20 8.93
N SER A 775 16.08 24.50 10.22
CA SER A 775 15.11 25.33 10.93
C SER A 775 15.05 26.73 10.35
N ILE A 776 16.20 27.35 10.02
CA ILE A 776 16.23 28.68 9.41
C ILE A 776 15.66 28.69 8.00
N LEU A 777 15.92 27.66 7.19
CA LEU A 777 15.36 27.61 5.84
C LEU A 777 13.83 27.51 5.88
N LEU A 778 13.28 26.67 6.76
CA LEU A 778 11.84 26.57 6.97
C LEU A 778 11.24 27.88 7.48
N GLU A 779 11.88 28.53 8.45
CA GLU A 779 11.44 29.84 8.96
C GLU A 779 11.42 30.92 7.88
N ARG A 780 12.37 30.87 6.95
CA ARG A 780 12.44 31.80 5.81
C ARG A 780 11.49 31.44 4.67
N GLY A 781 10.66 30.42 4.84
CA GLY A 781 9.70 29.97 3.82
C GLY A 781 10.37 29.31 2.61
N CYS A 782 11.58 28.77 2.77
CA CYS A 782 12.22 27.98 1.72
C CYS A 782 11.34 26.75 1.42
N PRO A 783 10.99 26.49 0.15
CA PRO A 783 10.26 25.28 -0.22
C PRO A 783 10.98 24.03 0.26
N VAL A 784 10.20 23.07 0.76
CA VAL A 784 10.77 21.94 1.48
C VAL A 784 11.53 21.04 0.52
N GLU A 785 11.04 20.91 -0.71
CA GLU A 785 11.68 20.21 -1.84
C GLU A 785 13.11 20.71 -2.09
N VAL A 786 13.36 22.00 -1.84
CA VAL A 786 14.69 22.62 -1.95
C VAL A 786 15.51 22.39 -0.67
N SER A 787 14.87 22.38 0.49
CA SER A 787 15.52 22.16 1.80
C SER A 787 15.88 20.69 2.10
N ILE A 788 15.23 19.72 1.46
CA ILE A 788 15.46 18.26 1.64
C ILE A 788 16.91 17.86 1.33
N GLY A 789 17.64 18.65 0.54
CA GLY A 789 19.09 18.52 0.31
C GLY A 789 19.96 18.52 1.58
N ILE A 790 19.40 18.86 2.74
CA ILE A 790 20.12 18.92 4.02
C ILE A 790 19.91 17.67 4.88
N GLU A 791 18.91 16.82 4.63
CA GLU A 791 18.33 15.96 5.68
C GLU A 791 18.32 14.45 5.48
N ILE A 792 18.19 13.97 4.24
CA ILE A 792 18.29 12.53 3.95
C ILE A 792 19.74 12.09 4.07
#